data_AF-F4G1K1-F1
#
_entry.id   AF-F4G1K1-F1
#
_cell.length_a   1.000
_cell.length_b   1.000
_cell.length_c   1.000
_cell.angle_alpha   90.00
_cell.angle_beta   90.00
_cell.angle_gamma   90.00
#
_symmetry.space_group_name_H-M   'P 1'
#
loop_
_entity.id
_entity.type
_entity.pdbx_description
1 polymer ?
#
loop_
_entity_poly.entity_id
_entity_poly.type
_entity_poly.pdbx_seq_one_letter_code
_entity_poly.pdbx_strand_id
1 'polypeptide(L)'
;MGSSGPNVYLYGYGWGSPTAPTTAYPGYTEFPFYVEVVATGSATPYEASITTSSNSPLQVVGTNQAGMAQQNGYYLTSFYISVSSSASPGYYPVTLTVDYSETINGLICTFSKSFTLEVPVSAVNFPVPINVEGGTSGTTSQIIVGQGMVPLTLTVSNPSNNVMDNVIVNLTLPPGVFSSTGKGYLTFNVPSIAPQQSSQDTQMVNVTQEAIPGTYSLNYNERFTNYLGYTYYATNSNITTGNANVTLLNLPLTLTIYPKSPVLFYVSSASATPNSQVSILIKANSTYNYQVLSITPQSQLNLIHSNFTSNTFRSVSVFNFTFQVAPSISPGVYPVTFTTTYQIFGQTQQTVLTTYVNVNYYNTTPVLSDPSWGTQSDQVLPTPGETGIPLSFVLTNPLPYSLSNVNVTFVLPQGMSSPYNSYIVPIIGPAGTSGNSAQVSLTLNLASNVTPGYHYVKYIITYTTSYGIFRTASDIPVYIYPQSQLIASFDTPTIYQGTQIGLPITVTNPGSQPLTSISAQLKVTGLTVVGFTNQTINYLGPGENTTLVFSISSQGVGPGTYPATLLLSYSYEGFPKSSSYTFPINVVPSQDIVSVSVEPEELFYSTLNNVTINLVNNLQEPLYNLELKLIGNPSLYSLSQNSINIGTLKPGETESVTLSILPTVTSTTPIPLSVEVQYLLPQGGVVTEGYNFSLIATGLINLQLEQPTVTFSNGTLTVTGVLNNLGTATANFVTVYVNGNSTYIGSVPPNSPTPFSSTIFIPFSHANSSQEIRIDITYYDSVYQPHNISYTLHYVPTVQHLNFTNFRHSFHRNVLLIPTIIIVILIIVIIILIVLLVSRRFRR
;
A
#
# COMPACT_ATOMS: atom_id res chain seq x y z
N MET A 1 102.57 -46.10 -88.04
CA MET A 1 102.28 -45.84 -89.47
C MET A 1 100.78 -45.86 -89.66
N GLY A 2 100.25 -44.71 -90.02
CA GLY A 2 98.91 -44.44 -90.51
C GLY A 2 99.00 -43.03 -91.05
N SER A 3 99.63 -42.87 -92.21
CA SER A 3 99.77 -41.59 -92.89
C SER A 3 98.37 -41.10 -93.25
N SER A 4 97.82 -40.17 -92.48
CA SER A 4 96.68 -39.39 -92.96
C SER A 4 97.16 -38.65 -94.21
N GLY A 5 96.64 -39.03 -95.38
CA GLY A 5 96.85 -38.26 -96.59
C GLY A 5 96.40 -36.81 -96.41
N PRO A 6 96.78 -35.92 -97.34
CA PRO A 6 96.23 -34.58 -97.37
C PRO A 6 94.69 -34.63 -97.33
N ASN A 7 94.11 -33.75 -96.51
CA ASN A 7 92.69 -33.79 -96.16
C ASN A 7 92.25 -32.44 -95.60
N VAL A 8 90.96 -32.16 -95.70
CA VAL A 8 90.33 -30.96 -95.13
C VAL A 8 89.42 -31.35 -93.97
N TYR A 9 89.45 -30.55 -92.91
CA TYR A 9 88.67 -30.72 -91.69
C TYR A 9 87.96 -29.42 -91.34
N LEU A 10 86.72 -29.54 -90.86
CA LEU A 10 85.99 -28.42 -90.30
C LEU A 10 86.59 -28.05 -88.94
N TYR A 11 87.01 -26.81 -88.78
CA TYR A 11 87.61 -26.29 -87.55
C TYR A 11 86.58 -25.58 -86.67
N GLY A 12 85.72 -24.76 -87.29
CA GLY A 12 84.71 -23.98 -86.59
C GLY A 12 83.68 -23.42 -87.57
N TYR A 13 82.50 -23.10 -87.07
CA TYR A 13 81.47 -22.39 -87.82
C TYR A 13 80.54 -21.67 -86.85
N GLY A 14 79.91 -20.61 -87.30
CA GLY A 14 79.00 -19.84 -86.47
C GLY A 14 78.42 -18.63 -87.20
N TRP A 15 77.52 -17.95 -86.52
CA TRP A 15 76.95 -16.70 -87.01
C TRP A 15 77.87 -15.51 -86.70
N GLY A 16 77.88 -14.49 -87.55
CA GLY A 16 78.73 -13.31 -87.40
C GLY A 16 80.10 -13.50 -88.06
N SER A 17 81.16 -13.34 -87.27
CA SER A 17 82.55 -13.53 -87.72
C SER A 17 83.36 -14.27 -86.64
N PRO A 18 84.50 -14.89 -86.99
CA PRO A 18 85.38 -15.53 -86.00
C PRO A 18 85.79 -14.64 -84.83
N THR A 19 86.01 -13.34 -85.09
CA THR A 19 86.44 -12.35 -84.09
C THR A 19 85.29 -11.76 -83.28
N ALA A 20 84.05 -11.92 -83.76
CA ALA A 20 82.83 -11.45 -83.11
C ALA A 20 81.69 -12.44 -83.40
N PRO A 21 81.74 -13.64 -82.80
CA PRO A 21 80.69 -14.63 -82.98
C PRO A 21 79.40 -14.10 -82.34
N THR A 22 78.28 -14.36 -82.99
CA THR A 22 76.96 -13.98 -82.50
C THR A 22 75.98 -15.13 -82.64
N THR A 23 74.74 -14.88 -82.29
CA THR A 23 73.65 -15.84 -82.34
C THR A 23 72.62 -15.38 -83.34
N ALA A 24 72.16 -16.29 -84.21
CA ALA A 24 71.01 -16.00 -85.05
C ALA A 24 69.70 -16.36 -84.36
N TYR A 25 68.70 -15.56 -84.68
CA TYR A 25 67.34 -15.70 -84.20
C TYR A 25 66.39 -15.76 -85.40
N PRO A 26 65.17 -16.29 -85.23
CA PRO A 26 64.16 -16.31 -86.29
C PRO A 26 63.92 -14.92 -86.89
N GLY A 27 63.89 -14.80 -88.22
CA GLY A 27 63.61 -13.55 -88.93
C GLY A 27 64.85 -12.75 -89.35
N TYR A 28 66.06 -13.19 -88.99
CA TYR A 28 67.29 -12.56 -89.48
C TYR A 28 67.41 -12.74 -91.00
N THR A 29 67.66 -11.67 -91.73
CA THR A 29 67.81 -11.68 -93.20
C THR A 29 69.23 -11.34 -93.59
N GLU A 30 69.76 -12.01 -94.62
CA GLU A 30 71.11 -11.76 -95.14
C GLU A 30 72.18 -11.72 -94.04
N PHE A 31 72.14 -12.70 -93.13
CA PHE A 31 72.98 -12.68 -91.95
C PHE A 31 74.26 -13.51 -92.16
N PRO A 32 75.45 -12.99 -91.84
CA PRO A 32 76.70 -13.67 -92.12
C PRO A 32 76.86 -14.93 -91.25
N PHE A 33 77.27 -16.01 -91.90
CA PHE A 33 77.60 -17.30 -91.32
C PHE A 33 78.99 -17.71 -91.79
N TYR A 34 79.95 -17.74 -90.87
CA TYR A 34 81.34 -18.02 -91.18
C TYR A 34 81.64 -19.51 -91.03
N VAL A 35 82.60 -19.98 -91.83
CA VAL A 35 83.09 -21.36 -91.78
C VAL A 35 84.61 -21.33 -91.84
N GLU A 36 85.22 -22.04 -90.89
CA GLU A 36 86.66 -22.21 -90.76
C GLU A 36 87.03 -23.65 -91.09
N VAL A 37 87.95 -23.81 -92.04
CA VAL A 37 88.43 -25.11 -92.50
C VAL A 37 89.94 -25.18 -92.32
N VAL A 38 90.42 -26.27 -91.73
CA VAL A 38 91.85 -26.55 -91.65
C VAL A 38 92.19 -27.64 -92.66
N ALA A 39 93.31 -27.47 -93.35
CA ALA A 39 93.84 -28.45 -94.28
C ALA A 39 95.16 -29.03 -93.76
N THR A 40 95.37 -30.33 -93.97
CA THR A 40 96.63 -31.02 -93.63
C THR A 40 97.33 -31.52 -94.88
N GLY A 41 98.66 -31.66 -94.84
CA GLY A 41 99.45 -32.10 -96.00
C GLY A 41 99.55 -31.01 -97.08
N SER A 42 99.44 -31.40 -98.35
CA SER A 42 99.48 -30.50 -99.52
C SER A 42 98.10 -29.96 -99.96
N ALA A 43 97.05 -30.19 -99.16
CA ALA A 43 95.70 -29.70 -99.48
C ALA A 43 95.58 -28.18 -99.30
N THR A 44 95.07 -27.52 -100.34
CA THR A 44 94.83 -26.07 -100.40
C THR A 44 93.36 -25.82 -100.77
N PRO A 45 92.46 -25.62 -99.80
CA PRO A 45 91.09 -25.15 -100.03
C PRO A 45 91.07 -23.82 -100.78
N TYR A 46 90.22 -23.70 -101.80
CA TYR A 46 90.10 -22.47 -102.59
C TYR A 46 88.64 -22.00 -102.74
N GLU A 47 87.67 -22.90 -102.63
CA GLU A 47 86.25 -22.58 -102.77
C GLU A 47 85.41 -23.43 -101.82
N ALA A 48 84.29 -22.87 -101.35
CA ALA A 48 83.29 -23.60 -100.59
C ALA A 48 81.89 -23.24 -101.07
N SER A 49 80.99 -24.22 -101.06
CA SER A 49 79.57 -24.04 -101.34
C SER A 49 78.69 -24.51 -100.20
N ILE A 50 77.55 -23.84 -99.99
CA ILE A 50 76.60 -24.15 -98.93
C ILE A 50 75.20 -24.38 -99.49
N THR A 51 74.53 -25.45 -99.04
CA THR A 51 73.19 -25.81 -99.49
C THR A 51 72.30 -26.18 -98.30
N THR A 52 71.05 -25.69 -98.32
CA THR A 52 70.03 -26.03 -97.32
C THR A 52 69.01 -26.99 -97.93
N SER A 53 68.40 -27.83 -97.10
CA SER A 53 67.32 -28.71 -97.57
C SER A 53 66.08 -27.91 -97.94
N SER A 54 65.23 -28.42 -98.85
CA SER A 54 64.05 -27.69 -99.37
C SER A 54 63.02 -27.31 -98.31
N ASN A 55 63.02 -27.96 -97.15
CA ASN A 55 62.13 -27.70 -96.02
C ASN A 55 62.85 -27.01 -94.84
N SER A 56 64.11 -26.62 -95.01
CA SER A 56 64.86 -25.90 -93.97
C SER A 56 64.28 -24.50 -93.79
N PRO A 57 64.15 -23.99 -92.55
CA PRO A 57 63.85 -22.58 -92.33
C PRO A 57 65.05 -21.67 -92.65
N LEU A 58 66.20 -22.22 -93.02
CA LEU A 58 67.38 -21.48 -93.45
C LEU A 58 67.42 -21.35 -94.98
N GLN A 59 67.59 -20.12 -95.46
CA GLN A 59 67.70 -19.79 -96.88
C GLN A 59 69.04 -19.09 -97.14
N VAL A 60 69.87 -19.69 -97.99
CA VAL A 60 71.10 -19.04 -98.47
C VAL A 60 70.71 -17.88 -99.39
N VAL A 61 71.28 -16.70 -99.16
CA VAL A 61 71.02 -15.48 -99.94
C VAL A 61 72.24 -15.13 -100.79
N GLY A 62 72.00 -14.72 -102.04
CA GLY A 62 73.08 -14.39 -102.97
C GLY A 62 73.72 -15.63 -103.59
N THR A 63 75.05 -15.67 -103.64
CA THR A 63 75.80 -16.82 -104.18
C THR A 63 75.95 -17.91 -103.14
N ASN A 64 75.65 -19.15 -103.53
CA ASN A 64 75.87 -20.33 -102.69
C ASN A 64 77.32 -20.80 -102.68
N GLN A 65 78.19 -20.19 -103.49
CA GLN A 65 79.64 -20.40 -103.57
C GLN A 65 80.39 -19.17 -103.06
N ALA A 66 81.48 -19.41 -102.33
CA ALA A 66 82.35 -18.38 -101.80
C ALA A 66 83.82 -18.85 -101.81
N GLY A 67 84.71 -17.99 -102.30
CA GLY A 67 86.15 -18.24 -102.27
C GLY A 67 86.69 -18.31 -100.84
N MET A 68 87.76 -19.07 -100.65
CA MET A 68 88.37 -19.28 -99.35
C MET A 68 89.68 -18.50 -99.21
N ALA A 69 89.82 -17.73 -98.13
CA ALA A 69 91.03 -16.99 -97.83
C ALA A 69 91.80 -17.64 -96.68
N GLN A 70 93.10 -17.88 -96.85
CA GLN A 70 93.94 -18.40 -95.78
C GLN A 70 94.22 -17.33 -94.73
N GLN A 71 93.91 -17.61 -93.46
CA GLN A 71 94.16 -16.74 -92.31
C GLN A 71 94.69 -17.56 -91.13
N ASN A 72 95.83 -17.17 -90.55
CA ASN A 72 96.39 -17.71 -89.30
C ASN A 72 96.19 -19.22 -89.07
N GLY A 73 96.56 -20.06 -90.06
CA GLY A 73 96.53 -21.52 -89.93
C GLY A 73 95.23 -22.22 -90.33
N TYR A 74 94.20 -21.48 -90.77
CA TYR A 74 92.95 -22.00 -91.32
C TYR A 74 92.56 -21.25 -92.60
N TYR A 75 91.51 -21.72 -93.28
CA TYR A 75 90.88 -21.09 -94.43
C TYR A 75 89.48 -20.64 -94.02
N LEU A 76 89.19 -19.36 -94.24
CA LEU A 76 87.95 -18.71 -93.83
C LEU A 76 87.10 -18.37 -95.04
N THR A 77 85.80 -18.61 -94.92
CA THR A 77 84.78 -18.12 -95.85
C THR A 77 83.53 -17.68 -95.09
N SER A 78 82.64 -16.94 -95.73
CA SER A 78 81.38 -16.50 -95.15
C SER A 78 80.25 -16.56 -96.17
N PHE A 79 79.10 -17.06 -95.71
CA PHE A 79 77.87 -17.11 -96.47
C PHE A 79 76.83 -16.20 -95.83
N TYR A 80 75.89 -15.68 -96.60
CA TYR A 80 74.76 -14.95 -96.06
C TYR A 80 73.55 -15.88 -96.02
N ILE A 81 73.03 -16.13 -94.83
CA ILE A 81 71.89 -17.03 -94.61
C ILE A 81 70.78 -16.23 -93.92
N SER A 82 69.57 -16.31 -94.47
CA SER A 82 68.35 -15.82 -93.84
C SER A 82 67.70 -16.94 -93.03
N VAL A 83 67.20 -16.60 -91.84
CA VAL A 83 66.42 -17.47 -90.98
C VAL A 83 64.95 -17.07 -91.10
N SER A 84 64.08 -18.01 -91.46
CA SER A 84 62.63 -17.78 -91.49
C SER A 84 62.13 -17.21 -90.17
N SER A 85 61.21 -16.24 -90.23
CA SER A 85 60.59 -15.65 -89.04
C SER A 85 59.79 -16.67 -88.22
N SER A 86 59.30 -17.74 -88.86
CA SER A 86 58.55 -18.82 -88.20
C SER A 86 59.44 -19.99 -87.77
N ALA A 87 60.78 -19.84 -87.82
CA ALA A 87 61.69 -20.89 -87.39
C ALA A 87 61.55 -21.13 -85.88
N SER A 88 61.37 -22.39 -85.48
CA SER A 88 61.47 -22.76 -84.07
C SER A 88 62.94 -22.70 -83.62
N PRO A 89 63.23 -22.38 -82.35
CA PRO A 89 64.58 -22.54 -81.81
C PRO A 89 65.05 -23.99 -81.92
N GLY A 90 66.29 -24.20 -82.37
CA GLY A 90 66.82 -25.54 -82.62
C GLY A 90 68.07 -25.53 -83.48
N TYR A 91 68.55 -26.73 -83.83
CA TYR A 91 69.69 -26.93 -84.73
C TYR A 91 69.15 -27.39 -86.09
N TYR A 92 69.62 -26.75 -87.15
CA TYR A 92 69.18 -27.02 -88.51
C TYR A 92 70.34 -27.52 -89.37
N PRO A 93 70.21 -28.69 -90.01
CA PRO A 93 71.29 -29.27 -90.80
C PRO A 93 71.48 -28.49 -92.11
N VAL A 94 72.72 -28.13 -92.40
CA VAL A 94 73.16 -27.44 -93.63
C VAL A 94 74.35 -28.17 -94.22
N THR A 95 74.37 -28.41 -95.53
CA THR A 95 75.46 -29.12 -96.19
C THR A 95 76.47 -28.13 -96.75
N LEU A 96 77.71 -28.21 -96.27
CA LEU A 96 78.87 -27.47 -96.76
C LEU A 96 79.73 -28.38 -97.63
N THR A 97 80.04 -27.98 -98.85
CA THR A 97 81.01 -28.67 -99.71
C THR A 97 82.23 -27.79 -99.92
N VAL A 98 83.41 -28.29 -99.57
CA VAL A 98 84.69 -27.58 -99.71
C VAL A 98 85.49 -28.18 -100.86
N ASP A 99 85.86 -27.34 -101.81
CA ASP A 99 86.71 -27.66 -102.95
C ASP A 99 88.15 -27.25 -102.65
N TYR A 100 89.06 -28.21 -102.79
CA TYR A 100 90.47 -28.04 -102.48
C TYR A 100 91.36 -28.69 -103.53
N SER A 101 92.56 -28.15 -103.70
CA SER A 101 93.55 -28.68 -104.62
C SER A 101 94.70 -29.34 -103.85
N GLU A 102 95.21 -30.45 -104.37
CA GLU A 102 96.42 -31.09 -103.87
C GLU A 102 97.46 -31.21 -104.99
N THR A 103 98.73 -31.06 -104.64
CA THR A 103 99.82 -31.36 -105.57
C THR A 103 100.23 -32.82 -105.39
N ILE A 104 99.94 -33.65 -106.40
CA ILE A 104 100.32 -35.07 -106.44
C ILE A 104 101.26 -35.27 -107.63
N ASN A 105 102.51 -35.66 -107.37
CA ASN A 105 103.54 -35.88 -108.40
C ASN A 105 103.72 -34.70 -109.39
N GLY A 106 103.54 -33.46 -108.94
CA GLY A 106 103.70 -32.24 -109.76
C GLY A 106 102.46 -31.81 -110.55
N LEU A 107 101.35 -32.54 -110.49
CA LEU A 107 100.05 -32.16 -111.05
C LEU A 107 99.13 -31.61 -109.94
N ILE A 108 98.36 -30.57 -110.25
CA ILE A 108 97.34 -30.01 -109.35
C ILE A 108 96.03 -30.77 -109.59
N CYS A 109 95.62 -31.59 -108.63
CA CYS A 109 94.36 -32.34 -108.64
C CYS A 109 93.33 -31.61 -107.77
N THR A 110 92.08 -31.50 -108.24
CA THR A 110 90.98 -30.91 -107.47
C THR A 110 90.09 -31.99 -106.84
N PHE A 111 89.66 -31.75 -105.61
CA PHE A 111 88.82 -32.65 -104.83
C PHE A 111 87.74 -31.84 -104.10
N SER A 112 86.64 -32.51 -103.76
CA SER A 112 85.52 -31.92 -103.03
C SER A 112 85.18 -32.78 -101.81
N LYS A 113 84.90 -32.15 -100.67
CA LYS A 113 84.47 -32.85 -99.45
C LYS A 113 83.28 -32.15 -98.80
N SER A 114 82.25 -32.93 -98.47
CA SER A 114 81.03 -32.41 -97.86
C SER A 114 80.97 -32.66 -96.35
N PHE A 115 80.44 -31.69 -95.62
CA PHE A 115 80.20 -31.70 -94.18
C PHE A 115 78.74 -31.32 -93.91
N THR A 116 78.13 -31.93 -92.89
CA THR A 116 76.83 -31.49 -92.36
C THR A 116 77.08 -30.60 -91.14
N LEU A 117 76.65 -29.35 -91.22
CA LEU A 117 76.73 -28.35 -90.16
C LEU A 117 75.39 -28.29 -89.43
N GLU A 118 75.41 -28.36 -88.10
CA GLU A 118 74.22 -28.16 -87.26
C GLU A 118 74.12 -26.69 -86.90
N VAL A 119 73.44 -25.91 -87.74
CA VAL A 119 73.37 -24.45 -87.60
C VAL A 119 72.39 -24.09 -86.47
N PRO A 120 72.85 -23.46 -85.37
CA PRO A 120 71.99 -23.13 -84.24
C PRO A 120 71.14 -21.89 -84.53
N VAL A 121 69.84 -21.98 -84.27
CA VAL A 121 68.92 -20.84 -84.19
C VAL A 121 68.39 -20.78 -82.75
N SER A 122 68.70 -19.70 -82.04
CA SER A 122 68.33 -19.58 -80.62
C SER A 122 66.97 -18.93 -80.41
N ALA A 123 66.40 -19.14 -79.22
CA ALA A 123 65.18 -18.48 -78.80
C ALA A 123 65.42 -16.99 -78.58
N VAL A 124 64.46 -16.17 -79.00
CA VAL A 124 64.48 -14.72 -78.75
C VAL A 124 64.21 -14.49 -77.27
N ASN A 125 65.11 -13.78 -76.59
CA ASN A 125 64.84 -13.27 -75.25
C ASN A 125 63.92 -12.06 -75.38
N PHE A 126 62.72 -12.17 -74.84
CA PHE A 126 61.74 -11.07 -74.82
C PHE A 126 61.93 -10.18 -73.60
N PRO A 127 61.55 -8.90 -73.66
CA PRO A 127 61.37 -8.08 -72.47
C PRO A 127 60.37 -8.74 -71.53
N VAL A 128 60.55 -8.58 -70.22
CA VAL A 128 59.73 -9.24 -69.21
C VAL A 128 59.02 -8.17 -68.38
N PRO A 129 57.71 -7.97 -68.57
CA PRO A 129 56.91 -7.18 -67.65
C PRO A 129 56.87 -7.86 -66.27
N ILE A 130 57.51 -7.24 -65.27
CA ILE A 130 57.71 -7.83 -63.94
C ILE A 130 56.77 -7.29 -62.87
N ASN A 131 56.30 -6.06 -63.01
CA ASN A 131 55.38 -5.43 -62.05
C ASN A 131 54.50 -4.38 -62.73
N VAL A 132 53.26 -4.27 -62.26
CA VAL A 132 52.34 -3.19 -62.62
C VAL A 132 51.65 -2.68 -61.35
N GLU A 133 51.79 -1.39 -61.09
CA GLU A 133 51.30 -0.80 -59.86
C GLU A 133 50.74 0.61 -60.08
N GLY A 134 49.77 0.99 -59.25
CA GLY A 134 49.30 2.37 -59.22
C GLY A 134 50.41 3.28 -58.66
N GLY A 135 50.49 4.50 -59.17
CA GLY A 135 51.52 5.47 -58.81
C GLY A 135 52.46 5.81 -59.96
N THR A 136 53.44 6.65 -59.66
CA THR A 136 54.51 7.08 -60.59
C THR A 136 55.81 6.33 -60.29
N SER A 137 56.81 6.46 -61.15
CA SER A 137 58.14 5.89 -60.88
C SER A 137 58.63 6.23 -59.46
N GLY A 138 58.95 5.21 -58.68
CA GLY A 138 59.43 5.31 -57.29
C GLY A 138 58.37 5.64 -56.21
N THR A 139 57.11 5.90 -56.59
CA THR A 139 56.02 6.17 -55.63
C THR A 139 54.82 5.29 -55.92
N THR A 140 54.55 4.33 -55.04
CA THR A 140 53.37 3.47 -55.17
C THR A 140 52.13 4.18 -54.61
N SER A 141 50.99 3.94 -55.22
CA SER A 141 49.69 4.50 -54.84
C SER A 141 48.59 3.48 -55.06
N GLN A 142 47.60 3.50 -54.17
CA GLN A 142 46.44 2.64 -54.30
C GLN A 142 45.55 3.12 -55.44
N ILE A 143 45.04 2.15 -56.20
CA ILE A 143 44.02 2.39 -57.23
C ILE A 143 42.67 2.14 -56.57
N ILE A 144 41.90 3.20 -56.37
CA ILE A 144 40.63 3.17 -55.66
C ILE A 144 39.47 3.31 -56.65
N VAL A 145 38.40 2.54 -56.47
CA VAL A 145 37.17 2.66 -57.28
C VAL A 145 36.65 4.09 -57.26
N GLY A 146 36.38 4.64 -58.44
CA GLY A 146 35.87 6.00 -58.61
C GLY A 146 36.89 7.11 -58.31
N GLN A 147 38.18 6.80 -58.18
CA GLN A 147 39.25 7.78 -57.96
C GLN A 147 39.48 8.70 -59.17
N GLY A 148 38.94 8.34 -60.34
CA GLY A 148 39.14 9.09 -61.57
C GLY A 148 40.53 8.82 -62.16
N MET A 149 41.24 9.86 -62.55
CA MET A 149 42.54 9.74 -63.22
C MET A 149 43.66 9.39 -62.22
N VAL A 150 44.29 8.23 -62.41
CA VAL A 150 45.36 7.67 -61.57
C VAL A 150 46.54 7.26 -62.45
N PRO A 151 47.79 7.54 -62.06
CA PRO A 151 48.96 7.01 -62.76
C PRO A 151 49.10 5.50 -62.52
N LEU A 152 49.44 4.76 -63.57
CA LEU A 152 49.74 3.34 -63.55
C LEU A 152 51.14 3.16 -64.12
N THR A 153 52.05 2.58 -63.34
CA THR A 153 53.44 2.37 -63.75
C THR A 153 53.68 0.90 -64.05
N LEU A 154 54.22 0.62 -65.25
CA LEU A 154 54.69 -0.70 -65.65
C LEU A 154 56.21 -0.75 -65.53
N THR A 155 56.73 -1.80 -64.89
CA THR A 155 58.16 -2.10 -64.87
C THR A 155 58.46 -3.26 -65.80
N VAL A 156 59.37 -3.04 -66.75
CA VAL A 156 59.78 -4.04 -67.74
C VAL A 156 61.27 -4.29 -67.62
N SER A 157 61.66 -5.56 -67.55
CA SER A 157 63.05 -6.00 -67.42
C SER A 157 63.58 -6.54 -68.74
N ASN A 158 64.82 -6.22 -69.08
CA ASN A 158 65.55 -6.82 -70.21
C ASN A 158 66.43 -7.97 -69.67
N PRO A 159 66.05 -9.25 -69.89
CA PRO A 159 66.84 -10.39 -69.42
C PRO A 159 68.07 -10.69 -70.30
N SER A 160 68.24 -10.00 -71.43
CA SER A 160 69.31 -10.28 -72.38
C SER A 160 70.59 -9.50 -72.08
N ASN A 161 71.68 -9.90 -72.73
CA ASN A 161 72.98 -9.23 -72.66
C ASN A 161 73.12 -8.07 -73.66
N ASN A 162 72.08 -7.77 -74.43
CA ASN A 162 72.07 -6.70 -75.43
C ASN A 162 70.95 -5.69 -75.13
N VAL A 163 71.06 -4.49 -75.70
CA VAL A 163 70.01 -3.47 -75.58
C VAL A 163 68.73 -3.93 -76.29
N MET A 164 67.58 -3.60 -75.71
CA MET A 164 66.26 -3.75 -76.32
C MET A 164 65.67 -2.37 -76.55
N ASP A 165 65.42 -2.01 -77.79
CA ASP A 165 64.87 -0.72 -78.19
C ASP A 165 63.39 -0.82 -78.56
N ASN A 166 62.68 0.30 -78.48
CA ASN A 166 61.27 0.42 -78.90
C ASN A 166 60.37 -0.66 -78.26
N VAL A 167 60.55 -0.88 -76.95
CA VAL A 167 59.78 -1.87 -76.17
C VAL A 167 58.40 -1.29 -75.92
N ILE A 168 57.38 -1.89 -76.51
CA ILE A 168 55.99 -1.47 -76.40
C ILE A 168 55.17 -2.60 -75.82
N VAL A 169 54.46 -2.34 -74.73
CA VAL A 169 53.60 -3.31 -74.04
C VAL A 169 52.17 -2.81 -74.06
N ASN A 170 51.25 -3.55 -74.68
CA ASN A 170 49.81 -3.27 -74.59
C ASN A 170 49.17 -4.17 -73.54
N LEU A 171 48.74 -3.56 -72.45
CA LEU A 171 48.12 -4.19 -71.29
C LEU A 171 46.59 -4.10 -71.37
N THR A 172 45.89 -5.21 -71.19
CA THR A 172 44.42 -5.24 -71.07
C THR A 172 44.03 -4.81 -69.66
N LEU A 173 43.16 -3.80 -69.55
CA LEU A 173 42.74 -3.25 -68.28
C LEU A 173 41.55 -4.03 -67.69
N PRO A 174 41.43 -4.13 -66.35
CA PRO A 174 40.25 -4.69 -65.70
C PRO A 174 38.95 -3.93 -66.04
N PRO A 175 37.78 -4.58 -65.91
CA PRO A 175 36.50 -3.91 -66.06
C PRO A 175 36.38 -2.65 -65.19
N GLY A 176 35.93 -1.55 -65.80
CA GLY A 176 35.77 -0.25 -65.14
C GLY A 176 37.05 0.58 -65.00
N VAL A 177 38.20 0.09 -65.47
CA VAL A 177 39.44 0.85 -65.63
C VAL A 177 39.67 1.10 -67.12
N PHE A 178 39.81 2.37 -67.50
CA PHE A 178 40.00 2.76 -68.89
C PHE A 178 41.28 3.57 -69.04
N SER A 179 41.89 3.55 -70.22
CA SER A 179 42.96 4.50 -70.54
C SER A 179 42.44 5.93 -70.56
N SER A 180 43.34 6.92 -70.60
CA SER A 180 42.99 8.33 -70.81
C SER A 180 42.16 8.59 -72.09
N THR A 181 42.16 7.65 -73.04
CA THR A 181 41.37 7.71 -74.28
C THR A 181 40.08 6.87 -74.23
N GLY A 182 39.72 6.34 -73.06
CA GLY A 182 38.47 5.60 -72.85
C GLY A 182 38.51 4.14 -73.32
N LYS A 183 39.70 3.58 -73.59
CA LYS A 183 39.84 2.20 -74.09
C LYS A 183 40.10 1.21 -72.95
N GLY A 184 39.67 -0.04 -73.11
CA GLY A 184 39.93 -1.14 -72.16
C GLY A 184 41.35 -1.72 -72.22
N TYR A 185 42.29 -1.00 -72.83
CA TYR A 185 43.69 -1.38 -72.90
C TYR A 185 44.58 -0.14 -72.78
N LEU A 186 45.82 -0.34 -72.36
CA LEU A 186 46.81 0.70 -72.11
C LEU A 186 48.14 0.34 -72.78
N THR A 187 48.74 1.29 -73.49
CA THR A 187 50.00 1.10 -74.19
C THR A 187 51.13 1.79 -73.43
N PHE A 188 52.12 1.02 -73.03
CA PHE A 188 53.37 1.50 -72.44
C PHE A 188 54.45 1.55 -73.50
N ASN A 189 55.24 2.62 -73.52
CA ASN A 189 56.33 2.79 -74.48
C ASN A 189 57.64 3.07 -73.75
N VAL A 190 58.54 2.09 -73.79
CA VAL A 190 59.86 2.14 -73.19
C VAL A 190 60.88 2.27 -74.34
N PRO A 191 61.49 3.46 -74.53
CA PRO A 191 62.33 3.72 -75.70
C PRO A 191 63.53 2.77 -75.84
N SER A 192 64.17 2.44 -74.72
CA SER A 192 65.32 1.54 -74.66
C SER A 192 65.49 0.97 -73.25
N ILE A 193 65.93 -0.28 -73.14
CA ILE A 193 66.27 -0.96 -71.89
C ILE A 193 67.67 -1.56 -72.03
N ALA A 194 68.60 -1.12 -71.17
CA ALA A 194 69.96 -1.62 -71.15
C ALA A 194 70.02 -3.12 -70.77
N PRO A 195 71.11 -3.83 -71.14
CA PRO A 195 71.31 -5.23 -70.77
C PRO A 195 71.13 -5.49 -69.28
N GLN A 196 70.36 -6.52 -68.91
CA GLN A 196 70.13 -6.94 -67.52
C GLN A 196 69.56 -5.84 -66.59
N GLN A 197 68.95 -4.79 -67.15
CA GLN A 197 68.32 -3.71 -66.39
C GLN A 197 66.80 -3.72 -66.56
N SER A 198 66.12 -2.96 -65.70
CA SER A 198 64.69 -2.69 -65.82
C SER A 198 64.45 -1.21 -66.05
N SER A 199 63.36 -0.91 -66.77
CA SER A 199 62.89 0.45 -67.01
C SER A 199 61.41 0.56 -66.68
N GLN A 200 60.95 1.77 -66.43
CA GLN A 200 59.58 2.06 -66.04
C GLN A 200 58.94 3.03 -67.02
N ASP A 201 57.67 2.80 -67.33
CA ASP A 201 56.82 3.76 -68.02
C ASP A 201 55.53 3.97 -67.22
N THR A 202 55.08 5.22 -67.13
CA THR A 202 53.89 5.60 -66.36
C THR A 202 52.85 6.18 -67.30
N GLN A 203 51.65 5.60 -67.27
CA GLN A 203 50.51 6.02 -68.08
C GLN A 203 49.31 6.34 -67.18
N MET A 204 48.44 7.25 -67.60
CA MET A 204 47.24 7.60 -66.83
C MET A 204 46.05 6.70 -67.19
N VAL A 205 45.37 6.19 -66.17
CA VAL A 205 44.13 5.43 -66.28
C VAL A 205 42.99 6.14 -65.54
N ASN A 206 41.79 6.07 -66.08
CA ASN A 206 40.56 6.50 -65.43
C ASN A 206 39.90 5.31 -64.73
N VAL A 207 39.81 5.37 -63.41
CA VAL A 207 39.16 4.37 -62.56
C VAL A 207 37.74 4.84 -62.26
N THR A 208 36.77 4.21 -62.91
CA THR A 208 35.35 4.60 -62.80
C THR A 208 34.72 4.11 -61.51
N GLN A 209 33.51 4.61 -61.21
CA GLN A 209 32.70 4.08 -60.10
C GLN A 209 32.18 2.66 -60.37
N GLU A 210 32.17 2.22 -61.62
CA GLU A 210 31.75 0.87 -62.03
C GLU A 210 32.89 -0.16 -61.92
N ALA A 211 34.11 0.28 -61.62
CA ALA A 211 35.22 -0.63 -61.37
C ALA A 211 34.91 -1.55 -60.19
N ILE A 212 35.09 -2.85 -60.40
CA ILE A 212 34.84 -3.85 -59.35
C ILE A 212 36.13 -4.00 -58.52
N PRO A 213 36.09 -3.80 -57.20
CA PRO A 213 37.25 -4.05 -56.34
C PRO A 213 37.69 -5.51 -56.38
N GLY A 214 38.99 -5.75 -56.42
CA GLY A 214 39.58 -7.08 -56.47
C GLY A 214 40.99 -7.08 -57.05
N THR A 215 41.64 -8.25 -57.01
CA THR A 215 42.95 -8.49 -57.63
C THR A 215 42.76 -9.20 -58.96
N TYR A 216 43.25 -8.59 -60.03
CA TYR A 216 43.08 -9.05 -61.41
C TYR A 216 44.41 -9.54 -61.98
N SER A 217 44.41 -10.70 -62.63
CA SER A 217 45.51 -11.12 -63.50
C SER A 217 45.35 -10.47 -64.87
N LEU A 218 46.39 -9.79 -65.35
CA LEU A 218 46.34 -8.99 -66.57
C LEU A 218 46.93 -9.70 -67.77
N ASN A 219 46.24 -9.57 -68.91
CA ASN A 219 46.73 -10.03 -70.21
C ASN A 219 47.46 -8.88 -70.92
N TYR A 220 48.59 -9.18 -71.55
CA TYR A 220 49.36 -8.23 -72.35
C TYR A 220 49.91 -8.86 -73.63
N ASN A 221 50.14 -7.99 -74.61
CA ASN A 221 51.03 -8.26 -75.73
C ASN A 221 52.19 -7.26 -75.70
N GLU A 222 53.30 -7.66 -76.29
CA GLU A 222 54.48 -6.82 -76.34
C GLU A 222 55.17 -6.92 -77.69
N ARG A 223 55.89 -5.87 -78.03
CA ARG A 223 56.82 -5.83 -79.16
C ARG A 223 58.09 -5.11 -78.76
N PHE A 224 59.21 -5.50 -79.33
CA PHE A 224 60.48 -4.79 -79.16
C PHE A 224 61.35 -4.94 -80.39
N THR A 225 62.32 -4.07 -80.52
CA THR A 225 63.37 -4.11 -81.55
C THR A 225 64.68 -4.49 -80.89
N ASN A 226 65.35 -5.52 -81.39
CA ASN A 226 66.64 -5.91 -80.84
C ASN A 226 67.76 -4.95 -81.28
N TYR A 227 68.95 -5.11 -80.71
CA TYR A 227 70.15 -4.32 -81.02
C TYR A 227 70.61 -4.35 -82.50
N LEU A 228 70.04 -5.23 -83.34
CA LEU A 228 70.31 -5.33 -84.77
C LEU A 228 69.19 -4.75 -85.65
N GLY A 229 68.13 -4.18 -85.05
CA GLY A 229 67.01 -3.57 -85.77
C GLY A 229 65.85 -4.50 -86.12
N TYR A 230 65.86 -5.77 -85.69
CA TYR A 230 64.77 -6.72 -85.94
C TYR A 230 63.67 -6.59 -84.88
N THR A 231 62.40 -6.55 -85.32
CA THR A 231 61.24 -6.42 -84.44
C THR A 231 60.57 -7.76 -84.15
N TYR A 232 60.28 -8.01 -82.88
CA TYR A 232 59.63 -9.21 -82.37
C TYR A 232 58.32 -8.90 -81.65
N TYR A 233 57.42 -9.88 -81.59
CA TYR A 233 56.10 -9.79 -80.97
C TYR A 233 55.85 -11.01 -80.06
N ALA A 234 55.31 -10.77 -78.87
CA ALA A 234 54.91 -11.83 -77.92
C ALA A 234 53.59 -11.50 -77.20
N THR A 235 52.96 -12.53 -76.65
CA THR A 235 51.75 -12.42 -75.82
C THR A 235 51.86 -13.33 -74.60
N ASN A 236 51.32 -12.90 -73.46
CA ASN A 236 51.24 -13.73 -72.25
C ASN A 236 49.96 -14.58 -72.17
N SER A 237 49.11 -14.48 -73.19
CA SER A 237 47.84 -15.20 -73.32
C SER A 237 47.80 -15.96 -74.65
N ASN A 238 47.06 -17.08 -74.67
CA ASN A 238 46.97 -17.99 -75.81
C ASN A 238 46.08 -17.35 -76.91
N ILE A 239 46.65 -16.47 -77.74
CA ILE A 239 45.92 -15.85 -78.85
C ILE A 239 45.94 -16.81 -80.04
N THR A 240 44.78 -17.31 -80.43
CA THR A 240 44.59 -18.30 -81.52
C THR A 240 44.56 -17.69 -82.93
N THR A 241 44.93 -16.41 -83.10
CA THR A 241 44.88 -15.73 -84.41
C THR A 241 46.01 -14.71 -84.60
N GLY A 242 46.87 -14.98 -85.59
CA GLY A 242 47.76 -13.99 -86.25
C GLY A 242 49.19 -13.90 -85.71
N ASN A 243 50.18 -14.11 -86.60
CA ASN A 243 51.62 -13.73 -86.62
C ASN A 243 52.41 -13.44 -85.32
N ALA A 244 51.97 -13.91 -84.14
CA ALA A 244 52.72 -13.86 -82.89
C ALA A 244 53.67 -15.05 -82.84
N ASN A 245 54.98 -14.81 -82.95
CA ASN A 245 55.94 -15.89 -83.11
C ASN A 245 56.31 -16.62 -81.81
N VAL A 246 55.87 -16.19 -80.62
CA VAL A 246 56.05 -16.95 -79.36
C VAL A 246 54.97 -16.59 -78.32
N THR A 247 54.35 -17.58 -77.66
CA THR A 247 53.57 -17.41 -76.42
C THR A 247 54.50 -17.50 -75.21
N LEU A 248 54.54 -16.47 -74.37
CA LEU A 248 55.30 -16.49 -73.12
C LEU A 248 54.51 -17.27 -72.06
N LEU A 249 55.09 -18.35 -71.54
CA LEU A 249 54.41 -19.23 -70.59
C LEU A 249 54.33 -18.56 -69.20
N ASN A 250 53.13 -18.11 -68.83
CA ASN A 250 52.67 -17.86 -67.45
C ASN A 250 53.51 -16.90 -66.58
N LEU A 251 53.67 -15.65 -67.02
CA LEU A 251 54.12 -14.55 -66.15
C LEU A 251 52.92 -13.71 -65.68
N PRO A 252 52.33 -13.98 -64.49
CA PRO A 252 51.14 -13.27 -64.03
C PRO A 252 51.50 -11.86 -63.57
N LEU A 253 51.06 -10.86 -64.33
CA LEU A 253 50.97 -9.47 -63.86
C LEU A 253 49.66 -9.31 -63.10
N THR A 254 49.71 -8.85 -61.84
CA THR A 254 48.50 -8.64 -61.05
C THR A 254 48.28 -7.16 -60.73
N LEU A 255 47.03 -6.72 -60.78
CA LEU A 255 46.63 -5.37 -60.40
C LEU A 255 45.48 -5.42 -59.41
N THR A 256 45.62 -4.73 -58.27
CA THR A 256 44.58 -4.69 -57.24
C THR A 256 43.85 -3.35 -57.26
N ILE A 257 42.53 -3.41 -57.38
CA ILE A 257 41.62 -2.26 -57.27
C ILE A 257 40.96 -2.30 -55.89
N TYR A 258 41.15 -1.23 -55.12
CA TYR A 258 40.64 -1.08 -53.77
C TYR A 258 39.25 -0.42 -53.78
N PRO A 259 38.31 -0.85 -52.92
CA PRO A 259 37.06 -0.14 -52.73
C PRO A 259 37.30 1.22 -52.05
N LYS A 260 36.46 2.22 -52.36
CA LYS A 260 36.53 3.55 -51.73
C LYS A 260 36.31 3.52 -50.21
N SER A 261 35.52 2.58 -49.70
CA SER A 261 35.29 2.37 -48.27
C SER A 261 35.11 0.87 -48.01
N PRO A 262 36.20 0.11 -47.77
CA PRO A 262 36.16 -1.35 -47.73
C PRO A 262 35.30 -1.95 -46.62
N VAL A 263 35.25 -1.28 -45.47
CA VAL A 263 34.45 -1.67 -44.31
C VAL A 263 33.78 -0.42 -43.78
N LEU A 264 32.45 -0.44 -43.69
CA LEU A 264 31.67 0.63 -43.09
C LEU A 264 31.49 0.32 -41.61
N PHE A 265 31.98 1.22 -40.76
CA PHE A 265 31.78 1.12 -39.32
C PHE A 265 30.73 2.12 -38.85
N TYR A 266 29.83 1.65 -38.01
CA TYR A 266 28.81 2.45 -37.33
C TYR A 266 28.99 2.30 -35.84
N VAL A 267 28.81 3.39 -35.10
CA VAL A 267 28.84 3.40 -33.64
C VAL A 267 27.50 3.87 -33.10
N SER A 268 26.97 3.19 -32.08
CA SER A 268 25.73 3.62 -31.43
C SER A 268 25.99 4.80 -30.48
N SER A 269 25.01 5.69 -30.34
CA SER A 269 24.91 6.61 -29.21
C SER A 269 24.31 5.90 -28.00
N ALA A 270 24.70 6.27 -26.79
CA ALA A 270 24.15 5.68 -25.58
C ALA A 270 23.87 6.73 -24.51
N SER A 271 22.96 6.42 -23.58
CA SER A 271 22.65 7.26 -22.43
C SER A 271 22.71 6.44 -21.16
N ALA A 272 23.19 7.04 -20.08
CA ALA A 272 23.40 6.40 -18.79
C ALA A 272 23.00 7.35 -17.65
N THR A 273 22.96 6.85 -16.42
CA THR A 273 22.96 7.69 -15.22
C THR A 273 24.23 7.42 -14.42
N PRO A 274 24.67 8.30 -13.52
CA PRO A 274 25.76 7.96 -12.61
C PRO A 274 25.41 6.69 -11.80
N ASN A 275 26.42 5.89 -11.49
CA ASN A 275 26.28 4.55 -10.89
C ASN A 275 25.52 3.52 -11.74
N SER A 276 25.61 3.61 -13.08
CA SER A 276 25.04 2.63 -14.01
C SER A 276 26.08 2.09 -14.99
N GLN A 277 25.69 1.09 -15.77
CA GLN A 277 26.49 0.54 -16.86
C GLN A 277 25.87 0.94 -18.20
N VAL A 278 26.71 1.17 -19.20
CA VAL A 278 26.27 1.59 -20.53
C VAL A 278 27.03 0.82 -21.61
N SER A 279 26.30 0.31 -22.60
CA SER A 279 26.86 -0.46 -23.71
C SER A 279 26.88 0.38 -24.99
N ILE A 280 28.02 0.35 -25.68
CA ILE A 280 28.20 0.92 -27.01
C ILE A 280 28.44 -0.22 -28.00
N LEU A 281 27.69 -0.20 -29.09
CA LEU A 281 27.79 -1.17 -30.17
C LEU A 281 28.57 -0.55 -31.33
N ILE A 282 29.61 -1.25 -31.79
CA ILE A 282 30.28 -0.99 -33.05
C ILE A 282 29.83 -2.04 -34.05
N LYS A 283 29.21 -1.61 -35.14
CA LYS A 283 28.79 -2.45 -36.25
C LYS A 283 29.73 -2.25 -37.43
N ALA A 284 30.43 -3.30 -37.83
CA ALA A 284 31.21 -3.34 -39.06
C ALA A 284 30.39 -4.02 -40.16
N ASN A 285 30.43 -3.50 -41.39
CA ASN A 285 29.74 -4.08 -42.53
C ASN A 285 30.64 -4.05 -43.78
N SER A 286 30.87 -5.20 -44.40
CA SER A 286 31.60 -5.31 -45.67
C SER A 286 31.10 -6.48 -46.51
N THR A 287 31.08 -6.31 -47.83
CA THR A 287 30.85 -7.40 -48.79
C THR A 287 32.08 -8.31 -48.97
N TYR A 288 33.25 -7.86 -48.49
CA TYR A 288 34.54 -8.54 -48.60
C TYR A 288 34.95 -9.18 -47.28
N ASN A 289 35.91 -10.11 -47.34
CA ASN A 289 36.53 -10.66 -46.13
C ASN A 289 37.50 -9.63 -45.55
N TYR A 290 37.35 -9.32 -44.26
CA TYR A 290 38.24 -8.42 -43.52
C TYR A 290 38.52 -8.99 -42.13
N GLN A 291 39.72 -8.76 -41.60
CA GLN A 291 40.09 -9.19 -40.25
C GLN A 291 40.16 -7.96 -39.33
N VAL A 292 39.38 -7.93 -38.25
CA VAL A 292 39.53 -6.86 -37.25
C VAL A 292 40.62 -7.26 -36.28
N LEU A 293 41.73 -6.51 -36.26
CA LEU A 293 42.92 -6.81 -35.47
C LEU A 293 42.78 -6.29 -34.04
N SER A 294 42.28 -5.06 -33.88
CA SER A 294 42.03 -4.45 -32.58
C SER A 294 40.92 -3.41 -32.62
N ILE A 295 40.24 -3.25 -31.48
CA ILE A 295 39.34 -2.13 -31.20
C ILE A 295 39.70 -1.60 -29.82
N THR A 296 40.27 -0.40 -29.77
CA THR A 296 40.74 0.21 -28.51
C THR A 296 39.88 1.43 -28.18
N PRO A 297 39.07 1.37 -27.10
CA PRO A 297 38.34 2.54 -26.62
C PRO A 297 39.22 3.48 -25.81
N GLN A 298 39.01 4.78 -25.98
CA GLN A 298 39.57 5.85 -25.18
C GLN A 298 38.42 6.72 -24.63
N SER A 299 38.29 6.77 -23.30
CA SER A 299 37.23 7.47 -22.60
C SER A 299 37.62 7.77 -21.15
N GLN A 300 36.91 8.70 -20.51
CA GLN A 300 36.92 8.92 -19.06
C GLN A 300 36.08 7.86 -18.31
N LEU A 301 35.21 7.13 -19.01
CA LEU A 301 34.40 6.05 -18.45
C LEU A 301 35.23 4.76 -18.37
N ASN A 302 35.03 3.97 -17.31
CA ASN A 302 35.81 2.76 -17.09
C ASN A 302 35.24 1.59 -17.92
N LEU A 303 36.03 1.00 -18.82
CA LEU A 303 35.61 -0.19 -19.58
C LEU A 303 35.62 -1.40 -18.65
N ILE A 304 34.48 -2.08 -18.52
CA ILE A 304 34.33 -3.26 -17.65
C ILE A 304 34.17 -4.56 -18.42
N HIS A 305 33.68 -4.50 -19.65
CA HIS A 305 33.45 -5.69 -20.47
C HIS A 305 33.53 -5.37 -21.96
N SER A 306 34.08 -6.30 -22.75
CA SER A 306 34.00 -6.30 -24.20
C SER A 306 33.87 -7.74 -24.72
N ASN A 307 33.07 -7.92 -25.77
CA ASN A 307 32.98 -9.20 -26.49
C ASN A 307 33.95 -9.30 -27.69
N PHE A 308 34.86 -8.33 -27.84
CA PHE A 308 35.76 -8.29 -28.99
C PHE A 308 36.79 -9.43 -28.96
N THR A 309 36.90 -10.13 -30.09
CA THR A 309 37.97 -11.09 -30.39
C THR A 309 38.46 -10.85 -31.82
N SER A 310 39.78 -10.91 -32.02
CA SER A 310 40.38 -10.76 -33.35
C SER A 310 40.00 -11.95 -34.22
N ASN A 311 39.32 -11.68 -35.34
CA ASN A 311 38.87 -12.71 -36.26
C ASN A 311 38.62 -12.13 -37.67
N THR A 312 38.48 -13.01 -38.65
CA THR A 312 38.09 -12.70 -40.02
C THR A 312 36.57 -12.73 -40.12
N PHE A 313 36.01 -11.65 -40.66
CA PHE A 313 34.58 -11.42 -40.79
C PHE A 313 34.20 -11.19 -42.26
N ARG A 314 32.93 -11.44 -42.55
CA ARG A 314 32.27 -11.11 -43.82
C ARG A 314 30.85 -10.65 -43.51
N SER A 315 30.30 -9.73 -44.29
CA SER A 315 28.98 -9.11 -44.03
C SER A 315 29.01 -8.27 -42.75
N VAL A 316 28.00 -8.42 -41.89
CA VAL A 316 27.80 -7.62 -40.67
C VAL A 316 28.43 -8.30 -39.46
N SER A 317 29.21 -7.54 -38.68
CA SER A 317 29.73 -7.96 -37.37
C SER A 317 29.45 -6.88 -36.33
N VAL A 318 29.14 -7.27 -35.10
CA VAL A 318 28.77 -6.36 -34.01
C VAL A 318 29.63 -6.62 -32.78
N PHE A 319 30.28 -5.57 -32.29
CA PHE A 319 31.14 -5.57 -31.11
C PHE A 319 30.49 -4.72 -30.03
N ASN A 320 30.32 -5.29 -28.83
CA ASN A 320 29.73 -4.64 -27.67
C ASN A 320 30.82 -4.28 -26.66
N PHE A 321 30.82 -3.02 -26.23
CA PHE A 321 31.70 -2.48 -25.20
C PHE A 321 30.86 -1.88 -24.07
N THR A 322 30.97 -2.45 -22.88
CA THR A 322 30.23 -1.99 -21.70
C THR A 322 31.16 -1.20 -20.79
N PHE A 323 30.74 0.01 -20.46
CA PHE A 323 31.43 0.94 -19.58
C PHE A 323 30.66 1.11 -18.27
N GLN A 324 31.37 1.31 -17.17
CA GLN A 324 30.81 1.69 -15.89
C GLN A 324 30.91 3.20 -15.69
N VAL A 325 29.78 3.81 -15.36
CA VAL A 325 29.68 5.23 -15.01
C VAL A 325 29.77 5.35 -13.49
N ALA A 326 30.87 5.92 -13.00
CA ALA A 326 31.09 6.06 -11.56
C ALA A 326 30.03 7.00 -10.92
N PRO A 327 29.69 6.82 -9.63
CA PRO A 327 28.75 7.69 -8.92
C PRO A 327 29.24 9.14 -8.79
N SER A 328 30.55 9.39 -8.90
CA SER A 328 31.14 10.73 -8.85
C SER A 328 31.15 11.47 -10.20
N ILE A 329 30.77 10.81 -11.30
CA ILE A 329 30.71 11.43 -12.62
C ILE A 329 29.52 12.39 -12.68
N SER A 330 29.79 13.66 -12.97
CA SER A 330 28.74 14.67 -13.15
C SER A 330 27.86 14.36 -14.38
N PRO A 331 26.57 14.73 -14.37
CA PRO A 331 25.75 14.70 -15.58
C PRO A 331 26.39 15.55 -16.70
N GLY A 332 26.38 15.03 -17.92
CA GLY A 332 27.06 15.66 -19.05
C GLY A 332 27.28 14.70 -20.23
N VAL A 333 27.94 15.22 -21.27
CA VAL A 333 28.22 14.47 -22.50
C VAL A 333 29.67 14.02 -22.49
N TYR A 334 29.89 12.70 -22.44
CA TYR A 334 31.21 12.10 -22.34
C TYR A 334 31.62 11.47 -23.67
N PRO A 335 32.67 11.96 -24.35
CA PRO A 335 33.13 11.37 -25.60
C PRO A 335 33.77 9.99 -25.36
N VAL A 336 33.45 9.05 -26.24
CA VAL A 336 34.10 7.74 -26.32
C VAL A 336 34.63 7.58 -27.74
N THR A 337 35.95 7.50 -27.85
CA THR A 337 36.63 7.35 -29.14
C THR A 337 37.14 5.93 -29.28
N PHE A 338 36.79 5.26 -30.37
CA PHE A 338 37.26 3.91 -30.70
C PHE A 338 38.24 4.01 -31.86
N THR A 339 39.45 3.52 -31.61
CA THR A 339 40.44 3.30 -32.66
C THR A 339 40.36 1.86 -33.10
N THR A 340 39.88 1.63 -34.32
CA THR A 340 39.71 0.29 -34.90
C THR A 340 40.76 0.06 -35.97
N THR A 341 41.56 -1.00 -35.80
CA THR A 341 42.56 -1.45 -36.76
C THR A 341 42.08 -2.75 -37.40
N TYR A 342 42.04 -2.79 -38.73
CA TYR A 342 41.56 -3.95 -39.49
C TYR A 342 42.42 -4.20 -40.73
N GLN A 343 42.46 -5.45 -41.20
CA GLN A 343 43.19 -5.87 -42.38
C GLN A 343 42.21 -6.28 -43.50
N ILE A 344 42.41 -5.77 -44.71
CA ILE A 344 41.63 -6.14 -45.89
C ILE A 344 42.51 -6.10 -47.14
N PHE A 345 42.37 -7.07 -48.05
CA PHE A 345 43.25 -7.23 -49.22
C PHE A 345 44.75 -7.21 -48.87
N GLY A 346 45.12 -7.82 -47.73
CA GLY A 346 46.50 -7.88 -47.23
C GLY A 346 47.01 -6.61 -46.55
N GLN A 347 46.26 -5.50 -46.57
CA GLN A 347 46.69 -4.21 -46.04
C GLN A 347 46.02 -3.87 -44.70
N THR A 348 46.78 -3.28 -43.78
CA THR A 348 46.28 -2.80 -42.49
C THR A 348 45.76 -1.37 -42.62
N GLN A 349 44.53 -1.16 -42.18
CA GLN A 349 43.82 0.11 -42.18
C GLN A 349 43.41 0.48 -40.76
N GLN A 350 43.27 1.77 -40.50
CA GLN A 350 42.83 2.30 -39.21
C GLN A 350 41.69 3.28 -39.42
N THR A 351 40.66 3.17 -38.59
CA THR A 351 39.56 4.13 -38.54
C THR A 351 39.29 4.55 -37.11
N VAL A 352 38.83 5.79 -36.95
CA VAL A 352 38.48 6.36 -35.66
C VAL A 352 36.98 6.66 -35.65
N LEU A 353 36.28 6.14 -34.65
CA LEU A 353 34.85 6.35 -34.44
C LEU A 353 34.66 7.07 -33.11
N THR A 354 34.03 8.23 -33.13
CA THR A 354 33.67 8.95 -31.90
C THR A 354 32.16 8.92 -31.70
N THR A 355 31.74 8.51 -30.51
CA THR A 355 30.36 8.62 -30.03
C THR A 355 30.34 9.34 -28.70
N TYR A 356 29.14 9.66 -28.23
CA TYR A 356 28.95 10.33 -26.96
C TYR A 356 28.02 9.51 -26.07
N VAL A 357 28.42 9.37 -24.81
CA VAL A 357 27.55 8.87 -23.75
C VAL A 357 26.93 10.08 -23.06
N ASN A 358 25.60 10.19 -23.13
CA ASN A 358 24.88 11.20 -22.39
C ASN A 358 24.59 10.68 -20.97
N VAL A 359 25.31 11.18 -19.98
CA VAL A 359 25.08 10.86 -18.57
C VAL A 359 24.01 11.82 -18.05
N ASN A 360 22.79 11.30 -17.91
CA ASN A 360 21.62 12.02 -17.42
C ASN A 360 21.62 12.11 -15.90
N TYR A 361 20.77 12.98 -15.35
CA TYR A 361 20.54 13.09 -13.91
C TYR A 361 20.13 11.74 -13.30
N TYR A 362 20.46 11.55 -12.01
CA TYR A 362 19.91 10.46 -11.22
C TYR A 362 18.39 10.44 -11.37
N ASN A 363 17.83 9.27 -11.70
CA ASN A 363 16.38 9.07 -11.75
C ASN A 363 15.81 8.87 -10.33
N THR A 364 16.24 9.70 -9.38
CA THR A 364 15.79 9.70 -8.00
C THR A 364 15.44 11.14 -7.62
N THR A 365 14.40 11.29 -6.81
CA THR A 365 13.96 12.60 -6.32
C THR A 365 13.84 12.56 -4.81
N PRO A 366 13.87 13.71 -4.12
CA PRO A 366 13.60 13.77 -2.69
C PRO A 366 12.25 13.15 -2.36
N VAL A 367 12.18 12.45 -1.23
CA VAL A 367 10.97 11.74 -0.76
C VAL A 367 10.68 12.10 0.69
N LEU A 368 9.39 12.10 1.04
CA LEU A 368 8.94 12.15 2.42
C LEU A 368 8.84 10.73 2.99
N SER A 369 9.19 10.56 4.26
CA SER A 369 8.87 9.34 5.01
C SER A 369 7.37 9.20 5.24
N ASP A 370 6.96 8.02 5.72
CA ASP A 370 5.62 7.82 6.26
C ASP A 370 5.28 8.90 7.31
N PRO A 371 4.02 9.37 7.34
CA PRO A 371 3.58 10.42 8.25
C PRO A 371 3.55 9.90 9.68
N SER A 372 3.97 10.74 10.63
CA SER A 372 3.74 10.52 12.06
C SER A 372 2.87 11.61 12.65
N TRP A 373 1.82 11.19 13.36
CA TRP A 373 0.96 12.11 14.09
C TRP A 373 1.60 12.49 15.41
N GLY A 374 1.75 13.80 15.65
CA GLY A 374 2.36 14.30 16.87
C GLY A 374 3.80 14.78 16.68
N THR A 375 4.46 14.93 17.81
CA THR A 375 5.92 15.06 17.89
C THR A 375 6.53 13.74 18.34
N GLN A 376 7.85 13.59 18.23
CA GLN A 376 8.55 12.38 18.67
C GLN A 376 8.34 12.07 20.17
N SER A 377 8.01 13.10 20.96
CA SER A 377 7.72 13.02 22.40
C SER A 377 6.23 12.92 22.74
N ASP A 378 5.34 13.25 21.81
CA ASP A 378 3.90 13.36 22.07
C ASP A 378 3.14 12.96 20.81
N GLN A 379 2.90 11.65 20.67
CA GLN A 379 2.09 11.11 19.59
C GLN A 379 0.64 11.48 19.84
N VAL A 380 -0.10 11.76 18.78
CA VAL A 380 -1.53 12.09 18.87
C VAL A 380 -2.31 11.20 17.93
N LEU A 381 -3.57 10.92 18.30
CA LEU A 381 -4.44 10.07 17.51
C LEU A 381 -5.51 10.96 16.85
N PRO A 382 -5.40 11.23 15.55
CA PRO A 382 -6.28 12.18 14.87
C PRO A 382 -7.70 11.61 14.73
N THR A 383 -8.70 12.35 15.21
CA THR A 383 -10.11 12.01 15.04
C THR A 383 -10.89 13.15 14.39
N PRO A 384 -12.02 12.88 13.71
CA PRO A 384 -12.86 13.92 13.10
C PRO A 384 -13.24 15.02 14.10
N GLY A 385 -13.09 16.29 13.69
CA GLY A 385 -13.42 17.47 14.50
C GLY A 385 -12.28 18.05 15.33
N GLU A 386 -11.14 17.37 15.44
CA GLU A 386 -9.95 17.89 16.12
C GLU A 386 -9.23 18.97 15.28
N THR A 387 -8.65 19.96 15.95
CA THR A 387 -7.95 21.09 15.32
C THR A 387 -6.55 21.23 15.90
N GLY A 388 -5.62 21.78 15.12
CA GLY A 388 -4.25 22.03 15.58
C GLY A 388 -3.35 20.80 15.67
N ILE A 389 -3.67 19.72 14.96
CA ILE A 389 -2.98 18.41 15.08
C ILE A 389 -1.69 18.43 14.26
N PRO A 390 -0.50 18.27 14.85
CA PRO A 390 0.74 18.22 14.08
C PRO A 390 0.90 16.88 13.35
N LEU A 391 1.29 16.96 12.08
CA LEU A 391 1.64 15.85 11.20
C LEU A 391 3.08 16.04 10.73
N SER A 392 3.96 15.11 11.11
CA SER A 392 5.41 15.21 10.91
C SER A 392 5.90 14.22 9.84
N PHE A 393 6.91 14.63 9.08
CA PHE A 393 7.53 13.86 8.00
C PHE A 393 9.05 14.06 8.00
N VAL A 394 9.80 13.07 7.54
CA VAL A 394 11.24 13.19 7.27
C VAL A 394 11.45 13.32 5.77
N LEU A 395 11.89 14.50 5.34
CA LEU A 395 12.30 14.74 3.96
C LEU A 395 13.74 14.26 3.77
N THR A 396 13.95 13.32 2.85
CA THR A 396 15.28 12.72 2.60
C THR A 396 15.78 13.07 1.19
N ASN A 397 17.06 13.44 1.11
CA ASN A 397 17.77 13.62 -0.16
C ASN A 397 18.52 12.33 -0.55
N PRO A 398 18.09 11.62 -1.61
CA PRO A 398 18.81 10.45 -2.13
C PRO A 398 19.92 10.82 -3.13
N LEU A 399 20.09 12.10 -3.47
CA LEU A 399 21.06 12.56 -4.47
C LEU A 399 22.44 12.76 -3.84
N PRO A 400 23.55 12.49 -4.55
CA PRO A 400 24.91 12.61 -4.00
C PRO A 400 25.41 14.05 -3.89
N TYR A 401 24.56 15.05 -4.10
CA TYR A 401 24.85 16.47 -3.97
C TYR A 401 23.76 17.15 -3.13
N SER A 402 24.09 18.28 -2.51
CA SER A 402 23.16 19.03 -1.67
C SER A 402 22.00 19.62 -2.46
N LEU A 403 20.84 19.72 -1.82
CA LEU A 403 19.67 20.44 -2.30
C LEU A 403 19.55 21.75 -1.55
N SER A 404 19.14 22.81 -2.24
CA SER A 404 18.90 24.13 -1.67
C SER A 404 17.50 24.61 -2.01
N ASN A 405 16.95 25.50 -1.18
CA ASN A 405 15.60 26.07 -1.36
C ASN A 405 14.53 24.98 -1.57
N VAL A 406 14.56 23.93 -0.74
CA VAL A 406 13.62 22.82 -0.87
C VAL A 406 12.28 23.23 -0.29
N ASN A 407 11.30 23.49 -1.15
CA ASN A 407 9.95 23.86 -0.75
C ASN A 407 9.00 22.68 -0.97
N VAL A 408 8.42 22.18 0.13
CA VAL A 408 7.40 21.12 0.17
C VAL A 408 6.04 21.77 0.30
N THR A 409 5.18 21.62 -0.70
CA THR A 409 3.81 22.13 -0.70
C THR A 409 2.80 20.97 -0.64
N PHE A 410 1.87 21.02 0.29
CA PHE A 410 0.81 20.04 0.48
C PHE A 410 -0.51 20.53 -0.13
N VAL A 411 -1.23 19.63 -0.79
CA VAL A 411 -2.58 19.85 -1.31
C VAL A 411 -3.51 18.93 -0.52
N LEU A 412 -4.31 19.54 0.35
CA LEU A 412 -5.14 18.83 1.31
C LEU A 412 -6.48 18.39 0.68
N PRO A 413 -6.94 17.16 0.97
CA PRO A 413 -8.24 16.68 0.52
C PRO A 413 -9.40 17.36 1.28
N GLN A 414 -10.63 17.15 0.82
CA GLN A 414 -11.80 17.70 1.50
C GLN A 414 -11.89 17.21 2.95
N GLY A 415 -12.30 18.12 3.85
CA GLY A 415 -12.38 17.85 5.28
C GLY A 415 -11.06 18.03 6.05
N MET A 416 -9.95 18.33 5.36
CA MET A 416 -8.68 18.68 5.98
C MET A 416 -8.26 20.10 5.60
N SER A 417 -7.80 20.89 6.56
CA SER A 417 -7.25 22.21 6.32
C SER A 417 -6.03 22.47 7.18
N SER A 418 -5.18 23.41 6.76
CA SER A 418 -3.99 23.82 7.51
C SER A 418 -3.82 25.33 7.41
N PRO A 419 -3.29 26.01 8.45
CA PRO A 419 -2.91 27.42 8.37
C PRO A 419 -1.82 27.69 7.32
N TYR A 420 -0.93 26.73 7.09
CA TYR A 420 0.17 26.84 6.13
C TYR A 420 0.25 25.55 5.32
N ASN A 421 0.31 25.64 4.00
CA ASN A 421 0.38 24.48 3.12
C ASN A 421 1.77 24.29 2.50
N SER A 422 2.76 25.08 2.87
CA SER A 422 4.12 25.01 2.34
C SER A 422 5.17 25.09 3.44
N TYR A 423 6.25 24.33 3.30
CA TYR A 423 7.36 24.30 4.23
C TYR A 423 8.70 24.39 3.47
N ILE A 424 9.56 25.32 3.87
CA ILE A 424 10.84 25.58 3.19
C ILE A 424 12.00 25.07 4.06
N VAL A 425 12.81 24.18 3.48
CA VAL A 425 14.09 23.73 4.03
C VAL A 425 15.22 24.40 3.25
N PRO A 426 16.05 25.25 3.89
CA PRO A 426 17.08 26.01 3.18
C PRO A 426 18.12 25.15 2.46
N ILE A 427 18.59 24.08 3.12
CA ILE A 427 19.58 23.16 2.58
C ILE A 427 19.39 21.74 3.13
N ILE A 428 19.60 20.73 2.28
CA ILE A 428 19.69 19.31 2.65
C ILE A 428 20.98 18.76 2.06
N GLY A 429 21.82 18.14 2.89
CA GLY A 429 23.11 17.58 2.49
C GLY A 429 23.01 16.42 1.50
N PRO A 430 24.11 16.02 0.88
CA PRO A 430 24.14 14.90 -0.06
C PRO A 430 23.91 13.56 0.64
N ALA A 431 23.44 12.56 -0.11
CA ALA A 431 23.23 11.21 0.37
C ALA A 431 24.49 10.64 1.06
N GLY A 432 24.29 10.00 2.22
CA GLY A 432 25.37 9.45 3.04
C GLY A 432 26.00 10.41 4.05
N THR A 433 25.55 11.67 4.10
CA THR A 433 25.96 12.63 5.15
C THR A 433 24.92 12.73 6.26
N SER A 434 25.34 13.16 7.46
CA SER A 434 24.46 13.34 8.62
C SER A 434 23.38 14.43 8.43
N GLY A 435 23.50 15.27 7.39
CA GLY A 435 22.53 16.31 7.04
C GLY A 435 21.66 15.99 5.83
N ASN A 436 21.61 14.74 5.37
CA ASN A 436 20.87 14.35 4.16
C ASN A 436 19.34 14.29 4.35
N SER A 437 18.83 14.66 5.52
CA SER A 437 17.41 14.69 5.82
C SER A 437 17.02 15.90 6.67
N ALA A 438 15.75 16.27 6.62
CA ALA A 438 15.17 17.37 7.40
C ALA A 438 13.76 17.02 7.88
N GLN A 439 13.40 17.49 9.07
CA GLN A 439 12.04 17.39 9.59
C GLN A 439 11.14 18.43 8.94
N VAL A 440 9.96 17.98 8.48
CA VAL A 440 8.90 18.80 7.90
C VAL A 440 7.63 18.51 8.68
N SER A 441 6.96 19.54 9.18
CA SER A 441 5.71 19.38 9.93
C SER A 441 4.61 20.28 9.39
N LEU A 442 3.39 19.76 9.46
CA LEU A 442 2.16 20.40 9.01
C LEU A 442 1.12 20.35 10.13
N THR A 443 0.49 21.47 10.46
CA THR A 443 -0.60 21.49 11.45
C THR A 443 -1.95 21.33 10.75
N LEU A 444 -2.72 20.30 11.08
CA LEU A 444 -3.99 19.97 10.44
C LEU A 444 -5.20 20.26 11.34
N ASN A 445 -6.27 20.74 10.69
CA ASN A 445 -7.60 20.87 11.22
C ASN A 445 -8.52 19.91 10.47
N LEU A 446 -9.18 19.01 11.21
CA LEU A 446 -10.07 17.99 10.68
C LEU A 446 -11.52 18.42 10.88
N ALA A 447 -12.29 18.46 9.79
CA ALA A 447 -13.72 18.71 9.87
C ALA A 447 -14.42 17.55 10.62
N SER A 448 -15.51 17.84 11.33
CA SER A 448 -16.29 16.84 12.07
C SER A 448 -16.92 15.77 11.17
N ASN A 449 -17.09 16.06 9.88
CA ASN A 449 -17.63 15.15 8.88
C ASN A 449 -16.56 14.43 8.04
N VAL A 450 -15.27 14.57 8.36
CA VAL A 450 -14.22 13.83 7.66
C VAL A 450 -14.40 12.34 7.93
N THR A 451 -14.39 11.52 6.88
CA THR A 451 -14.60 10.07 7.02
C THR A 451 -13.37 9.42 7.65
N PRO A 452 -13.50 8.52 8.64
CA PRO A 452 -12.38 7.73 9.14
C PRO A 452 -11.75 6.86 8.03
N GLY A 453 -10.45 6.59 8.14
CA GLY A 453 -9.68 5.77 7.19
C GLY A 453 -8.51 6.51 6.54
N TYR A 454 -7.95 5.91 5.49
CA TYR A 454 -6.84 6.49 4.73
C TYR A 454 -7.30 7.61 3.80
N HIS A 455 -6.65 8.77 3.92
CA HIS A 455 -6.76 9.90 3.00
C HIS A 455 -5.42 10.14 2.33
N TYR A 456 -5.42 10.30 1.02
CA TYR A 456 -4.20 10.58 0.27
C TYR A 456 -3.97 12.07 0.22
N VAL A 457 -2.90 12.53 0.87
CA VAL A 457 -2.45 13.92 0.82
C VAL A 457 -1.43 14.04 -0.30
N LYS A 458 -1.72 14.90 -1.27
CA LYS A 458 -0.79 15.18 -2.37
C LYS A 458 0.27 16.17 -1.91
N TYR A 459 1.53 15.92 -2.25
CA TYR A 459 2.62 16.83 -1.97
C TYR A 459 3.46 17.11 -3.23
N ILE A 460 4.04 18.30 -3.28
CA ILE A 460 4.88 18.80 -4.37
C ILE A 460 6.19 19.28 -3.74
N ILE A 461 7.32 18.74 -4.17
CA ILE A 461 8.64 19.19 -3.72
C ILE A 461 9.30 19.92 -4.88
N THR A 462 9.67 21.17 -4.64
CA THR A 462 10.51 21.97 -5.53
C THR A 462 11.87 22.18 -4.87
N TYR A 463 12.96 21.99 -5.60
CA TYR A 463 14.31 22.07 -5.03
C TYR A 463 15.32 22.55 -6.07
N THR A 464 16.37 23.22 -5.60
CA THR A 464 17.46 23.73 -6.42
C THR A 464 18.72 22.91 -6.18
N THR A 465 19.37 22.49 -7.24
CA THR A 465 20.65 21.76 -7.21
C THR A 465 21.71 22.59 -7.94
N SER A 466 22.96 22.13 -7.95
CA SER A 466 24.01 22.71 -8.81
C SER A 466 23.70 22.66 -10.29
N TYR A 467 22.65 21.94 -10.70
CA TYR A 467 22.29 21.70 -12.09
C TYR A 467 20.97 22.36 -12.52
N GLY A 468 20.25 23.03 -11.61
CA GLY A 468 19.00 23.73 -11.90
C GLY A 468 17.90 23.51 -10.88
N ILE A 469 16.68 23.90 -11.25
CA ILE A 469 15.47 23.79 -10.42
C ILE A 469 14.66 22.57 -10.89
N PHE A 470 14.28 21.72 -9.94
CA PHE A 470 13.54 20.49 -10.18
C PHE A 470 12.23 20.48 -9.39
N ARG A 471 11.25 19.72 -9.89
CA ARG A 471 9.93 19.57 -9.28
C ARG A 471 9.51 18.11 -9.33
N THR A 472 9.13 17.55 -8.18
CA THR A 472 8.52 16.23 -8.07
C THR A 472 7.17 16.34 -7.33
N ALA A 473 6.27 15.40 -7.59
CA ALA A 473 4.98 15.33 -6.92
C ALA A 473 4.60 13.87 -6.67
N SER A 474 4.02 13.60 -5.52
CA SER A 474 3.53 12.27 -5.12
C SER A 474 2.41 12.44 -4.11
N ASP A 475 1.74 11.33 -3.79
CA ASP A 475 0.73 11.27 -2.74
C ASP A 475 1.27 10.47 -1.55
N ILE A 476 0.79 10.78 -0.35
CA ILE A 476 1.11 10.06 0.88
C ILE A 476 -0.16 9.68 1.64
N PRO A 477 -0.34 8.41 2.03
CA PRO A 477 -1.51 8.00 2.80
C PRO A 477 -1.41 8.49 4.24
N VAL A 478 -2.46 9.15 4.70
CA VAL A 478 -2.61 9.68 6.05
C VAL A 478 -3.85 9.05 6.67
N TYR A 479 -3.68 8.33 7.78
CA TYR A 479 -4.78 7.62 8.43
C TYR A 479 -5.47 8.50 9.47
N ILE A 480 -6.81 8.60 9.38
CA ILE A 480 -7.68 9.27 10.36
C ILE A 480 -8.45 8.20 11.12
N TYR A 481 -8.37 8.23 12.44
CA TYR A 481 -9.03 7.24 13.29
C TYR A 481 -10.51 7.59 13.49
N PRO A 482 -11.38 6.59 13.64
CA PRO A 482 -12.75 6.85 14.04
C PRO A 482 -12.78 7.48 15.44
N GLN A 483 -13.78 8.34 15.67
CA GLN A 483 -13.98 8.97 16.96
C GLN A 483 -14.33 7.90 18.01
N SER A 484 -13.67 7.94 19.17
CA SER A 484 -13.99 7.03 20.27
C SER A 484 -15.31 7.43 20.92
N GLN A 485 -16.20 6.46 21.11
CA GLN A 485 -17.50 6.67 21.76
C GLN A 485 -17.68 5.58 22.83
N LEU A 486 -17.79 6.01 24.10
CA LEU A 486 -18.19 5.16 25.21
C LEU A 486 -19.47 5.76 25.80
N ILE A 487 -20.57 5.02 25.67
CA ILE A 487 -21.91 5.46 26.05
C ILE A 487 -22.30 4.80 27.36
N ALA A 488 -22.87 5.56 28.30
CA ALA A 488 -23.51 5.02 29.49
C ALA A 488 -25.03 5.16 29.40
N SER A 489 -25.74 4.12 29.79
CA SER A 489 -27.19 4.08 29.93
C SER A 489 -27.54 3.71 31.37
N PHE A 490 -28.50 4.43 31.95
CA PHE A 490 -28.94 4.26 33.33
C PHE A 490 -30.40 4.75 33.48
N ASP A 491 -31.15 4.14 34.39
CA ASP A 491 -32.48 4.60 34.78
C ASP A 491 -32.37 5.71 35.83
N THR A 492 -33.44 6.51 36.01
CA THR A 492 -33.51 7.51 37.09
C THR A 492 -33.99 6.85 38.39
N PRO A 493 -33.11 6.57 39.37
CA PRO A 493 -33.50 5.84 40.57
C PRO A 493 -34.33 6.71 41.53
N THR A 494 -35.30 6.07 42.18
CA THR A 494 -36.02 6.63 43.34
C THR A 494 -35.60 5.86 44.58
N ILE A 495 -35.15 6.56 45.63
CA ILE A 495 -34.68 5.99 46.88
C ILE A 495 -35.54 6.52 48.05
N TYR A 496 -35.99 5.64 48.94
CA TYR A 496 -36.68 6.07 50.15
C TYR A 496 -35.67 6.66 51.15
N GLN A 497 -36.11 7.64 51.92
CA GLN A 497 -35.27 8.27 52.94
C GLN A 497 -34.76 7.22 53.95
N GLY A 498 -33.46 7.20 54.21
CA GLY A 498 -32.85 6.25 55.15
C GLY A 498 -32.53 4.86 54.60
N THR A 499 -32.71 4.61 53.31
CA THR A 499 -32.43 3.30 52.68
C THR A 499 -31.16 3.30 51.82
N GLN A 500 -30.84 2.14 51.26
CA GLN A 500 -29.75 1.94 50.30
C GLN A 500 -30.29 1.17 49.08
N ILE A 501 -29.87 1.57 47.87
CA ILE A 501 -30.25 0.92 46.61
C ILE A 501 -29.01 0.70 45.71
N GLY A 502 -29.04 -0.34 44.88
CA GLY A 502 -28.07 -0.55 43.80
C GLY A 502 -28.48 0.20 42.53
N LEU A 503 -27.56 0.96 41.93
CA LEU A 503 -27.71 1.67 40.67
C LEU A 503 -26.94 0.92 39.56
N PRO A 504 -27.63 0.13 38.72
CA PRO A 504 -27.02 -0.49 37.54
C PRO A 504 -26.80 0.57 36.45
N ILE A 505 -25.59 0.62 35.92
CA ILE A 505 -25.18 1.49 34.81
C ILE A 505 -24.58 0.60 33.73
N THR A 506 -25.23 0.55 32.57
CA THR A 506 -24.72 -0.19 31.41
C THR A 506 -23.82 0.72 30.58
N VAL A 507 -22.54 0.35 30.47
CA VAL A 507 -21.60 1.01 29.56
C VAL A 507 -21.48 0.19 28.27
N THR A 508 -21.52 0.88 27.13
CA THR A 508 -21.51 0.26 25.79
C THR A 508 -20.43 0.91 24.95
N ASN A 509 -19.68 0.09 24.20
CA ASN A 509 -18.73 0.53 23.19
C ASN A 509 -19.39 0.44 21.80
N PRO A 510 -20.07 1.48 21.30
CA PRO A 510 -20.60 1.49 19.93
C PRO A 510 -19.51 1.61 18.85
N GLY A 511 -18.24 1.85 19.23
CA GLY A 511 -17.14 2.00 18.30
C GLY A 511 -16.73 0.71 17.61
N SER A 512 -15.92 0.83 16.57
CA SER A 512 -15.38 -0.30 15.80
C SER A 512 -14.08 -0.87 16.37
N GLN A 513 -13.52 -0.27 17.41
CA GLN A 513 -12.27 -0.70 18.07
C GLN A 513 -12.52 -1.00 19.55
N PRO A 514 -11.77 -1.92 20.16
CA PRO A 514 -11.90 -2.25 21.57
C PRO A 514 -11.44 -1.09 22.47
N LEU A 515 -12.07 -0.97 23.64
CA LEU A 515 -11.68 -0.05 24.71
C LEU A 515 -11.03 -0.84 25.83
N THR A 516 -9.97 -0.28 26.42
CA THR A 516 -9.24 -0.91 27.53
C THR A 516 -9.16 0.01 28.74
N SER A 517 -8.89 -0.56 29.91
CA SER A 517 -8.71 0.21 31.16
C SER A 517 -9.84 1.20 31.44
N ILE A 518 -11.08 0.80 31.17
CA ILE A 518 -12.25 1.62 31.46
C ILE A 518 -12.36 1.73 32.98
N SER A 519 -12.50 2.94 33.50
CA SER A 519 -12.71 3.25 34.90
C SER A 519 -13.96 4.12 35.00
N ALA A 520 -14.95 3.66 35.74
CA ALA A 520 -16.20 4.34 35.96
C ALA A 520 -16.27 4.81 37.42
N GLN A 521 -16.23 6.12 37.62
CA GLN A 521 -16.31 6.75 38.92
C GLN A 521 -17.65 7.46 39.08
N LEU A 522 -18.44 7.06 40.09
CA LEU A 522 -19.68 7.73 40.42
C LEU A 522 -19.44 8.75 41.53
N LYS A 523 -19.80 10.01 41.27
CA LYS A 523 -19.80 11.11 42.24
C LYS A 523 -21.23 11.57 42.47
N VAL A 524 -21.69 11.52 43.71
CA VAL A 524 -23.01 12.02 44.12
C VAL A 524 -22.83 13.20 45.05
N THR A 525 -23.73 14.18 44.96
CA THR A 525 -23.74 15.34 45.87
C THR A 525 -24.95 15.21 46.80
N GLY A 526 -24.74 15.24 48.11
CA GLY A 526 -25.81 15.14 49.13
C GLY A 526 -26.24 13.71 49.50
N LEU A 527 -25.88 12.70 48.68
CA LEU A 527 -26.00 11.28 48.99
C LEU A 527 -24.63 10.68 49.33
N THR A 528 -24.59 9.41 49.74
CA THR A 528 -23.33 8.68 49.92
C THR A 528 -23.28 7.44 49.03
N VAL A 529 -22.13 7.19 48.39
CA VAL A 529 -21.88 5.92 47.70
C VAL A 529 -21.31 4.94 48.72
N VAL A 530 -21.95 3.78 48.86
CA VAL A 530 -21.57 2.73 49.80
C VAL A 530 -20.82 1.64 49.02
N GLY A 531 -19.60 1.30 49.45
CA GLY A 531 -18.76 0.33 48.74
C GLY A 531 -17.87 0.97 47.68
N PHE A 532 -17.89 0.43 46.45
CA PHE A 532 -16.99 0.88 45.38
C PHE A 532 -17.45 2.19 44.74
N THR A 533 -16.66 3.25 44.91
CA THR A 533 -16.85 4.53 44.22
C THR A 533 -16.29 4.54 42.79
N ASN A 534 -15.39 3.59 42.50
CA ASN A 534 -14.79 3.38 41.19
C ASN A 534 -14.82 1.89 40.84
N GLN A 535 -15.21 1.57 39.61
CA GLN A 535 -15.20 0.21 39.07
C GLN A 535 -14.46 0.20 37.74
N THR A 536 -13.70 -0.85 37.47
CA THR A 536 -12.84 -0.95 36.28
C THR A 536 -13.20 -2.14 35.41
N ILE A 537 -13.16 -1.93 34.09
CA ILE A 537 -13.30 -2.97 33.08
C ILE A 537 -12.01 -2.98 32.25
N ASN A 538 -11.33 -4.12 32.23
CA ASN A 538 -10.03 -4.22 31.55
C ASN A 538 -10.16 -4.12 30.03
N TYR A 539 -11.23 -4.68 29.48
CA TYR A 539 -11.45 -4.80 28.04
C TYR A 539 -12.95 -4.80 27.73
N LEU A 540 -13.36 -4.02 26.70
CA LEU A 540 -14.70 -4.01 26.15
C LEU A 540 -14.61 -3.97 24.62
N GLY A 541 -15.03 -5.03 23.96
CA GLY A 541 -14.96 -5.19 22.51
C GLY A 541 -15.90 -4.27 21.73
N PRO A 542 -15.73 -4.16 20.40
CA PRO A 542 -16.65 -3.42 19.53
C PRO A 542 -18.09 -3.93 19.62
N GLY A 543 -19.05 -3.05 19.87
CA GLY A 543 -20.47 -3.37 20.04
C GLY A 543 -20.83 -4.06 21.37
N GLU A 544 -19.86 -4.35 22.23
CA GLU A 544 -20.11 -4.99 23.52
C GLU A 544 -20.63 -3.99 24.57
N ASN A 545 -21.37 -4.52 25.53
CA ASN A 545 -21.83 -3.78 26.70
C ASN A 545 -21.56 -4.56 27.99
N THR A 546 -21.46 -3.84 29.10
CA THR A 546 -21.34 -4.42 30.43
C THR A 546 -22.02 -3.52 31.46
N THR A 547 -22.51 -4.10 32.55
CA THR A 547 -23.27 -3.38 33.58
C THR A 547 -22.45 -3.30 34.86
N LEU A 548 -22.28 -2.08 35.37
CA LEU A 548 -21.63 -1.75 36.63
C LEU A 548 -22.69 -1.38 37.67
N VAL A 549 -22.60 -1.89 38.89
CA VAL A 549 -23.62 -1.64 39.92
C VAL A 549 -23.01 -0.84 41.08
N PHE A 550 -23.49 0.40 41.28
CA PHE A 550 -23.04 1.27 42.37
C PHE A 550 -24.09 1.31 43.49
N SER A 551 -23.72 1.09 44.75
CA SER A 551 -24.67 1.19 45.86
C SER A 551 -24.72 2.60 46.43
N ILE A 552 -25.91 3.15 46.61
CA ILE A 552 -26.14 4.54 47.04
C ILE A 552 -27.04 4.53 48.27
N SER A 553 -26.69 5.31 49.29
CA SER A 553 -27.45 5.47 50.53
C SER A 553 -27.97 6.89 50.71
N SER A 554 -29.22 6.99 51.18
CA SER A 554 -29.93 8.21 51.57
C SER A 554 -29.96 8.43 53.10
N GLN A 555 -29.07 7.76 53.85
CA GLN A 555 -29.02 7.88 55.30
C GLN A 555 -28.78 9.34 55.73
N GLY A 556 -29.70 9.90 56.53
CA GLY A 556 -29.60 11.28 57.04
C GLY A 556 -29.86 12.37 55.99
N VAL A 557 -30.36 12.00 54.80
CA VAL A 557 -30.65 12.90 53.68
C VAL A 557 -32.15 13.20 53.62
N GLY A 558 -32.52 14.46 53.40
CA GLY A 558 -33.93 14.87 53.26
C GLY A 558 -34.55 14.45 51.90
N PRO A 559 -35.89 14.49 51.76
CA PRO A 559 -36.54 14.31 50.47
C PRO A 559 -36.11 15.40 49.47
N GLY A 560 -35.83 15.03 48.22
CA GLY A 560 -35.37 15.96 47.18
C GLY A 560 -34.66 15.26 46.01
N THR A 561 -34.26 16.05 45.00
CA THR A 561 -33.50 15.55 43.84
C THR A 561 -32.02 15.89 43.99
N TYR A 562 -31.17 14.87 43.94
CA TYR A 562 -29.73 14.98 44.13
C TYR A 562 -29.00 14.64 42.82
N PRO A 563 -28.07 15.50 42.35
CA PRO A 563 -27.33 15.24 41.12
C PRO A 563 -26.24 14.18 41.34
N ALA A 564 -26.16 13.25 40.39
CA ALA A 564 -25.09 12.27 40.26
C ALA A 564 -24.31 12.53 38.97
N THR A 565 -22.99 12.40 39.04
CA THR A 565 -22.08 12.51 37.90
C THR A 565 -21.29 11.22 37.76
N LEU A 566 -21.41 10.57 36.61
CA LEU A 566 -20.59 9.43 36.22
C LEU A 566 -19.43 9.94 35.36
N LEU A 567 -18.21 9.77 35.86
CA LEU A 567 -16.98 10.02 35.12
C LEU A 567 -16.46 8.69 34.58
N LEU A 568 -16.39 8.57 33.26
CA LEU A 568 -15.75 7.46 32.59
C LEU A 568 -14.38 7.91 32.11
N SER A 569 -13.32 7.17 32.43
CA SER A 569 -12.03 7.25 31.74
C SER A 569 -11.74 5.92 31.08
N TYR A 570 -11.10 5.93 29.91
CA TYR A 570 -10.80 4.72 29.17
C TYR A 570 -9.59 4.94 28.25
N SER A 571 -8.95 3.86 27.84
CA SER A 571 -7.87 3.85 26.86
C SER A 571 -8.41 3.40 25.51
N TYR A 572 -8.25 4.25 24.50
CA TYR A 572 -8.58 3.98 23.10
C TYR A 572 -7.28 3.97 22.30
N GLU A 573 -6.91 2.82 21.72
CA GLU A 573 -5.64 2.66 20.99
C GLU A 573 -4.41 3.10 21.83
N GLY A 574 -4.47 2.92 23.15
CA GLY A 574 -3.41 3.32 24.08
C GLY A 574 -3.49 4.76 24.60
N PHE A 575 -4.39 5.59 24.06
CA PHE A 575 -4.56 6.98 24.47
C PHE A 575 -5.68 7.17 25.49
N PRO A 576 -5.45 7.94 26.58
CA PRO A 576 -6.49 8.21 27.58
C PRO A 576 -7.56 9.15 27.02
N LYS A 577 -8.82 8.75 27.18
CA LYS A 577 -10.02 9.53 26.87
C LYS A 577 -10.96 9.53 28.08
N SER A 578 -11.84 10.51 28.16
CA SER A 578 -12.83 10.61 29.22
C SER A 578 -14.19 11.13 28.73
N SER A 579 -15.25 10.69 29.40
CA SER A 579 -16.63 11.12 29.18
C SER A 579 -17.29 11.39 30.54
N SER A 580 -18.23 12.33 30.59
CA SER A 580 -18.97 12.67 31.82
C SER A 580 -20.47 12.68 31.55
N TYR A 581 -21.24 12.03 32.42
CA TYR A 581 -22.70 11.98 32.35
C TYR A 581 -23.29 12.47 33.67
N THR A 582 -24.26 13.37 33.61
CA THR A 582 -24.94 13.92 34.79
C THR A 582 -26.41 13.54 34.78
N PHE A 583 -26.93 13.02 35.90
CA PHE A 583 -28.32 12.59 36.01
C PHE A 583 -28.89 12.77 37.42
N PRO A 584 -30.23 12.89 37.57
CA PRO A 584 -30.87 13.09 38.87
C PRO A 584 -31.17 11.77 39.61
N ILE A 585 -31.04 11.79 40.94
CA ILE A 585 -31.50 10.75 41.86
C ILE A 585 -32.58 11.34 42.77
N ASN A 586 -33.75 10.72 42.86
CA ASN A 586 -34.87 11.25 43.65
C ASN A 586 -34.97 10.55 45.01
N VAL A 587 -34.89 11.30 46.10
CA VAL A 587 -35.12 10.83 47.47
C VAL A 587 -36.55 11.17 47.90
N VAL A 588 -37.33 10.18 48.31
CA VAL A 588 -38.71 10.33 48.78
C VAL A 588 -38.84 10.09 50.29
N PRO A 589 -39.82 10.70 50.99
CA PRO A 589 -40.02 10.50 52.44
C PRO A 589 -40.39 9.06 52.81
N SER A 590 -40.15 8.66 54.07
CA SER A 590 -40.38 7.29 54.58
C SER A 590 -41.77 7.04 55.22
N GLN A 591 -42.77 7.92 55.09
CA GLN A 591 -44.04 7.74 55.84
C GLN A 591 -45.11 6.93 55.11
N ASP A 592 -45.85 6.15 55.92
CA ASP A 592 -46.97 5.23 55.66
C ASP A 592 -46.64 3.87 55.05
N ILE A 593 -45.48 3.29 55.37
CA ILE A 593 -45.15 1.90 55.01
C ILE A 593 -46.02 0.92 55.82
N VAL A 594 -46.25 1.19 57.10
CA VAL A 594 -47.16 0.44 57.96
C VAL A 594 -48.31 1.36 58.41
N SER A 595 -49.55 0.89 58.39
CA SER A 595 -50.68 1.56 59.06
C SER A 595 -50.99 0.86 60.39
N VAL A 596 -51.18 1.61 61.48
CA VAL A 596 -51.49 1.06 62.81
C VAL A 596 -52.78 1.68 63.36
N SER A 597 -53.67 0.85 63.91
CA SER A 597 -54.92 1.29 64.58
C SER A 597 -55.19 0.51 65.87
N VAL A 598 -55.97 1.07 66.80
CA VAL A 598 -56.28 0.46 68.11
C VAL A 598 -57.79 0.44 68.36
N GLU A 599 -58.32 -0.68 68.87
CA GLU A 599 -59.75 -0.86 69.18
C GLU A 599 -59.96 -1.74 70.44
N PRO A 600 -60.86 -1.39 71.38
CA PRO A 600 -61.62 -0.15 71.48
C PRO A 600 -60.78 1.02 72.03
N GLU A 601 -61.19 2.26 71.73
CA GLU A 601 -60.56 3.47 72.26
C GLU A 601 -61.03 3.81 73.69
N GLU A 602 -62.20 3.30 74.10
CA GLU A 602 -62.75 3.45 75.44
C GLU A 602 -62.53 2.19 76.29
N LEU A 603 -61.98 2.38 77.49
CA LEU A 603 -61.68 1.32 78.45
C LEU A 603 -62.35 1.63 79.78
N PHE A 604 -62.61 0.62 80.59
CA PHE A 604 -63.15 0.77 81.93
C PHE A 604 -62.05 0.74 82.99
N TYR A 605 -61.98 1.77 83.85
CA TYR A 605 -60.96 1.81 84.90
C TYR A 605 -61.25 0.82 86.02
N SER A 606 -60.18 0.35 86.67
CA SER A 606 -60.23 -0.69 87.72
C SER A 606 -60.80 -2.03 87.25
N THR A 607 -60.89 -2.25 85.94
CA THR A 607 -61.27 -3.54 85.32
C THR A 607 -60.30 -3.89 84.20
N LEU A 608 -60.18 -5.19 83.91
CA LEU A 608 -59.36 -5.67 82.80
C LEU A 608 -60.09 -5.43 81.47
N ASN A 609 -59.44 -4.76 80.52
CA ASN A 609 -59.97 -4.49 79.19
C ASN A 609 -59.13 -5.20 78.12
N ASN A 610 -59.75 -5.75 77.09
CA ASN A 610 -59.03 -6.31 75.94
C ASN A 610 -58.98 -5.28 74.82
N VAL A 611 -57.78 -4.99 74.33
CA VAL A 611 -57.48 -4.01 73.29
C VAL A 611 -56.73 -4.68 72.17
N THR A 612 -57.19 -4.52 70.94
CA THR A 612 -56.59 -5.07 69.72
C THR A 612 -55.89 -3.97 68.94
N ILE A 613 -54.65 -4.23 68.54
CA ILE A 613 -53.84 -3.37 67.67
C ILE A 613 -53.75 -4.03 66.30
N ASN A 614 -54.20 -3.35 65.24
CA ASN A 614 -54.12 -3.84 63.86
C ASN A 614 -52.96 -3.16 63.13
N LEU A 615 -52.19 -3.94 62.37
CA LEU A 615 -51.05 -3.49 61.57
C LEU A 615 -51.25 -3.90 60.12
N VAL A 616 -51.09 -2.97 59.17
CA VAL A 616 -51.23 -3.22 57.73
C VAL A 616 -49.96 -2.81 57.00
N ASN A 617 -49.39 -3.70 56.17
CA ASN A 617 -48.28 -3.35 55.29
C ASN A 617 -48.80 -2.70 54.00
N ASN A 618 -48.53 -1.42 53.78
CA ASN A 618 -48.91 -0.69 52.57
C ASN A 618 -47.86 -0.79 51.45
N LEU A 619 -46.68 -1.37 51.73
CA LEU A 619 -45.65 -1.61 50.74
C LEU A 619 -46.04 -2.75 49.80
N GLN A 620 -45.65 -2.65 48.53
CA GLN A 620 -45.81 -3.74 47.54
C GLN A 620 -44.79 -4.88 47.73
N GLU A 621 -44.00 -4.86 48.81
CA GLU A 621 -43.00 -5.85 49.16
C GLU A 621 -43.14 -6.28 50.64
N PRO A 622 -42.72 -7.50 51.04
CA PRO A 622 -42.87 -8.00 52.40
C PRO A 622 -41.97 -7.26 53.41
N LEU A 623 -42.48 -7.03 54.63
CA LEU A 623 -41.68 -6.50 55.74
C LEU A 623 -41.18 -7.65 56.61
N TYR A 624 -39.90 -7.65 56.97
CA TYR A 624 -39.27 -8.72 57.74
C TYR A 624 -38.99 -8.28 59.19
N ASN A 625 -38.88 -9.26 60.09
CA ASN A 625 -38.53 -9.07 61.51
C ASN A 625 -39.33 -7.96 62.21
N LEU A 626 -40.64 -7.91 61.93
CA LEU A 626 -41.53 -6.91 62.46
C LEU A 626 -41.73 -7.12 63.97
N GLU A 627 -41.36 -6.12 64.76
CA GLU A 627 -41.46 -6.08 66.22
C GLU A 627 -42.31 -4.88 66.65
N LEU A 628 -43.27 -5.13 67.53
CA LEU A 628 -44.16 -4.14 68.12
C LEU A 628 -43.72 -3.88 69.56
N LYS A 629 -43.35 -2.64 69.91
CA LYS A 629 -43.02 -2.22 71.27
C LYS A 629 -44.07 -1.24 71.78
N LEU A 630 -44.60 -1.50 72.97
CA LEU A 630 -45.64 -0.70 73.60
C LEU A 630 -45.04 0.08 74.75
N ILE A 631 -45.17 1.40 74.68
CA ILE A 631 -44.69 2.32 75.69
C ILE A 631 -45.91 2.93 76.36
N GLY A 632 -46.21 2.42 77.56
CA GLY A 632 -47.31 2.91 78.39
C GLY A 632 -46.84 3.57 79.67
N ASN A 633 -47.73 4.35 80.27
CA ASN A 633 -47.46 4.98 81.57
C ASN A 633 -47.90 4.05 82.71
N PRO A 634 -46.97 3.43 83.45
CA PRO A 634 -47.30 2.47 84.51
C PRO A 634 -48.05 3.09 85.69
N SER A 635 -48.08 4.42 85.82
CA SER A 635 -48.89 5.12 86.82
C SER A 635 -50.38 5.22 86.45
N LEU A 636 -50.72 5.07 85.17
CA LEU A 636 -52.09 5.19 84.65
C LEU A 636 -52.73 3.85 84.33
N TYR A 637 -51.94 2.87 83.88
CA TYR A 637 -52.43 1.53 83.54
C TYR A 637 -51.30 0.49 83.55
N SER A 638 -51.68 -0.78 83.69
CA SER A 638 -50.81 -1.94 83.54
C SER A 638 -51.11 -2.65 82.22
N LEU A 639 -50.05 -3.11 81.53
CA LEU A 639 -50.10 -3.84 80.26
C LEU A 639 -49.77 -5.32 80.49
N SER A 640 -50.46 -6.22 79.78
CA SER A 640 -50.13 -7.65 79.80
C SER A 640 -48.75 -7.96 79.20
N GLN A 641 -48.34 -7.22 78.17
CA GLN A 641 -47.06 -7.34 77.45
C GLN A 641 -46.64 -5.98 76.89
N ASN A 642 -45.33 -5.76 76.70
CA ASN A 642 -44.77 -4.50 76.19
C ASN A 642 -43.88 -4.66 74.93
N SER A 643 -43.60 -5.89 74.49
CA SER A 643 -42.96 -6.20 73.20
C SER A 643 -43.56 -7.48 72.63
N ILE A 644 -43.84 -7.47 71.33
CA ILE A 644 -44.43 -8.57 70.57
C ILE A 644 -43.67 -8.71 69.24
N ASN A 645 -43.18 -9.91 68.94
CA ASN A 645 -42.59 -10.21 67.63
C ASN A 645 -43.69 -10.75 66.70
N ILE A 646 -43.92 -10.07 65.57
CA ILE A 646 -44.94 -10.41 64.56
C ILE A 646 -44.32 -11.21 63.41
N GLY A 647 -43.01 -11.04 63.15
CA GLY A 647 -42.30 -11.80 62.13
C GLY A 647 -42.34 -11.14 60.76
N THR A 648 -42.92 -11.79 59.75
CA THR A 648 -42.97 -11.24 58.38
C THR A 648 -44.39 -10.83 58.02
N LEU A 649 -44.58 -9.60 57.54
CA LEU A 649 -45.88 -9.05 57.14
C LEU A 649 -45.89 -8.84 55.62
N LYS A 650 -46.72 -9.58 54.87
CA LYS A 650 -46.75 -9.50 53.39
C LYS A 650 -47.47 -8.23 52.91
N PRO A 651 -47.28 -7.84 51.63
CA PRO A 651 -47.99 -6.70 51.04
C PRO A 651 -49.51 -6.78 51.23
N GLY A 652 -50.10 -5.73 51.78
CA GLY A 652 -51.55 -5.61 52.04
C GLY A 652 -52.10 -6.54 53.14
N GLU A 653 -51.26 -7.33 53.80
CA GLU A 653 -51.67 -8.22 54.90
C GLU A 653 -51.93 -7.41 56.17
N THR A 654 -52.95 -7.82 56.94
CA THR A 654 -53.30 -7.22 58.23
C THR A 654 -53.01 -8.20 59.35
N GLU A 655 -52.22 -7.80 60.34
CA GLU A 655 -51.94 -8.57 61.55
C GLU A 655 -52.56 -7.89 62.78
N SER A 656 -53.19 -8.68 63.65
CA SER A 656 -53.93 -8.18 64.81
C SER A 656 -53.35 -8.73 66.12
N VAL A 657 -52.92 -7.84 67.01
CA VAL A 657 -52.34 -8.17 68.32
C VAL A 657 -53.31 -7.79 69.43
N THR A 658 -53.78 -8.75 70.23
CA THR A 658 -54.70 -8.49 71.36
C THR A 658 -53.93 -8.43 72.69
N LEU A 659 -54.20 -7.39 73.47
CA LEU A 659 -53.52 -7.04 74.72
C LEU A 659 -54.55 -6.82 75.82
N SER A 660 -54.24 -7.21 77.05
CA SER A 660 -55.07 -6.86 78.20
C SER A 660 -54.50 -5.63 78.91
N ILE A 661 -55.32 -4.59 79.03
CA ILE A 661 -54.98 -3.31 79.68
C ILE A 661 -55.83 -3.17 80.94
N LEU A 662 -55.18 -2.93 82.08
CA LEU A 662 -55.83 -2.62 83.35
C LEU A 662 -55.55 -1.15 83.72
N PRO A 663 -56.48 -0.22 83.49
CA PRO A 663 -56.32 1.15 83.94
C PRO A 663 -56.41 1.24 85.47
N THR A 664 -55.38 1.82 86.10
CA THR A 664 -55.26 1.97 87.55
C THR A 664 -55.82 3.31 88.05
N VAL A 665 -56.32 4.14 87.15
CA VAL A 665 -57.01 5.40 87.49
C VAL A 665 -58.35 5.12 88.18
N THR A 666 -58.85 6.11 88.92
CA THR A 666 -60.12 6.02 89.68
C THR A 666 -61.19 7.00 89.19
N SER A 667 -60.91 7.72 88.10
CA SER A 667 -61.83 8.67 87.48
C SER A 667 -61.59 8.74 85.98
N THR A 668 -62.57 9.27 85.24
CA THR A 668 -62.50 9.39 83.78
C THR A 668 -61.26 10.15 83.34
N THR A 669 -60.27 9.46 82.74
CA THR A 669 -58.96 10.04 82.41
C THR A 669 -58.47 9.53 81.05
N PRO A 670 -57.95 10.40 80.16
CA PRO A 670 -57.22 9.97 78.98
C PRO A 670 -55.94 9.23 79.37
N ILE A 671 -55.72 8.05 78.79
CA ILE A 671 -54.50 7.27 78.97
C ILE A 671 -53.76 7.18 77.62
N PRO A 672 -52.55 7.75 77.50
CA PRO A 672 -51.78 7.69 76.26
C PRO A 672 -51.13 6.32 76.10
N LEU A 673 -51.25 5.73 74.91
CA LEU A 673 -50.56 4.51 74.48
C LEU A 673 -49.65 4.83 73.30
N SER A 674 -48.34 4.73 73.50
CA SER A 674 -47.37 4.86 72.43
C SER A 674 -46.99 3.47 71.90
N VAL A 675 -46.98 3.32 70.59
CA VAL A 675 -46.71 2.07 69.87
C VAL A 675 -45.56 2.32 68.90
N GLU A 676 -44.46 1.62 69.08
CA GLU A 676 -43.31 1.66 68.19
C GLU A 676 -43.30 0.38 67.34
N VAL A 677 -43.25 0.52 66.02
CA VAL A 677 -43.12 -0.59 65.08
C VAL A 677 -41.74 -0.55 64.48
N GLN A 678 -40.99 -1.64 64.62
CA GLN A 678 -39.66 -1.81 64.05
C GLN A 678 -39.69 -2.94 63.02
N TYR A 679 -39.13 -2.71 61.82
CA TYR A 679 -39.10 -3.74 60.77
C TYR A 679 -37.89 -3.57 59.85
N LEU A 680 -37.59 -4.62 59.08
CA LEU A 680 -36.51 -4.69 58.09
C LEU A 680 -37.12 -4.69 56.68
N LEU A 681 -36.67 -3.75 55.84
CA LEU A 681 -37.07 -3.68 54.44
C LEU A 681 -36.40 -4.79 53.60
N PRO A 682 -37.01 -5.25 52.50
CA PRO A 682 -36.40 -6.21 51.55
C PRO A 682 -35.06 -5.77 51.00
N GLN A 683 -34.88 -4.45 50.85
CA GLN A 683 -33.68 -3.82 50.30
C GLN A 683 -32.56 -3.65 51.35
N GLY A 684 -32.81 -4.09 52.60
CA GLY A 684 -31.97 -3.83 53.76
C GLY A 684 -32.27 -2.48 54.41
N GLY A 685 -31.91 -2.35 55.70
CA GLY A 685 -32.21 -1.18 56.51
C GLY A 685 -33.33 -1.42 57.51
N VAL A 686 -33.08 -1.05 58.76
CA VAL A 686 -34.06 -1.15 59.86
C VAL A 686 -34.78 0.17 59.96
N VAL A 687 -36.11 0.13 59.85
CA VAL A 687 -36.98 1.30 59.98
C VAL A 687 -37.75 1.19 61.29
N THR A 688 -37.91 2.32 61.98
CA THR A 688 -38.65 2.43 63.24
C THR A 688 -39.67 3.55 63.10
N GLU A 689 -40.95 3.23 63.31
CA GLU A 689 -42.07 4.16 63.23
C GLU A 689 -42.80 4.23 64.57
N GLY A 690 -43.19 5.43 65.00
CA GLY A 690 -43.89 5.65 66.26
C GLY A 690 -45.31 6.16 66.06
N TYR A 691 -46.26 5.54 66.74
CA TYR A 691 -47.69 5.85 66.72
C TYR A 691 -48.15 6.20 68.15
N ASN A 692 -48.96 7.23 68.30
CA ASN A 692 -49.48 7.65 69.60
C ASN A 692 -51.00 7.61 69.57
N PHE A 693 -51.59 6.84 70.47
CA PHE A 693 -53.03 6.71 70.67
C PHE A 693 -53.41 7.31 72.01
N SER A 694 -54.59 7.91 72.10
CA SER A 694 -55.14 8.44 73.36
C SER A 694 -56.41 7.67 73.68
N LEU A 695 -56.29 6.63 74.51
CA LEU A 695 -57.45 5.86 74.97
C LEU A 695 -58.13 6.62 76.13
N ILE A 696 -59.40 6.33 76.39
CA ILE A 696 -60.15 6.97 77.49
C ILE A 696 -60.52 5.90 78.51
N ALA A 697 -60.00 6.01 79.73
CA ALA A 697 -60.42 5.16 80.84
C ALA A 697 -61.64 5.79 81.52
N THR A 698 -62.83 5.20 81.35
CA THR A 698 -64.12 5.63 81.91
C THR A 698 -64.65 4.65 82.96
N GLY A 699 -65.73 5.02 83.64
CA GLY A 699 -66.36 4.24 84.68
C GLY A 699 -67.31 3.16 84.15
N LEU A 700 -67.23 1.94 84.67
CA LEU A 700 -68.24 0.91 84.38
C LEU A 700 -69.44 1.11 85.31
N ILE A 701 -70.66 1.16 84.77
CA ILE A 701 -71.90 1.15 85.56
C ILE A 701 -72.66 -0.13 85.23
N ASN A 702 -73.00 -0.90 86.26
CA ASN A 702 -73.74 -2.13 86.12
C ASN A 702 -74.83 -2.19 87.20
N LEU A 703 -75.98 -1.56 86.94
CA LEU A 703 -77.10 -1.55 87.87
C LEU A 703 -77.89 -2.86 87.78
N GLN A 704 -78.14 -3.46 88.93
CA GLN A 704 -78.97 -4.66 89.09
C GLN A 704 -80.11 -4.41 90.06
N LEU A 705 -81.31 -4.86 89.70
CA LEU A 705 -82.49 -4.84 90.55
C LEU A 705 -82.51 -6.09 91.45
N GLU A 706 -82.47 -5.87 92.76
CA GLU A 706 -82.50 -6.90 93.80
C GLU A 706 -83.77 -6.78 94.66
N GLN A 707 -84.30 -7.92 95.11
CA GLN A 707 -85.45 -8.04 96.04
C GLN A 707 -86.68 -7.17 95.71
N PRO A 708 -87.19 -7.16 94.46
CA PRO A 708 -88.38 -6.40 94.15
C PRO A 708 -89.62 -7.01 94.82
N THR A 709 -90.38 -6.19 95.55
CA THR A 709 -91.66 -6.58 96.16
C THR A 709 -92.77 -5.62 95.76
N VAL A 710 -93.99 -6.11 95.71
CA VAL A 710 -95.17 -5.34 95.32
C VAL A 710 -96.23 -5.52 96.40
N THR A 711 -96.72 -4.40 96.93
CA THR A 711 -97.78 -4.38 97.94
C THR A 711 -98.93 -3.51 97.45
N PHE A 712 -100.16 -3.91 97.74
CA PHE A 712 -101.35 -3.15 97.35
C PHE A 712 -102.16 -2.81 98.61
N SER A 713 -102.42 -1.52 98.82
CA SER A 713 -103.20 -1.04 99.97
C SER A 713 -103.97 0.23 99.61
N ASN A 714 -105.23 0.30 100.02
CA ASN A 714 -106.08 1.49 99.96
C ASN A 714 -106.14 2.18 98.57
N GLY A 715 -106.21 1.41 97.49
CA GLY A 715 -106.28 1.92 96.10
C GLY A 715 -104.92 2.26 95.47
N THR A 716 -103.82 2.07 96.20
CA THR A 716 -102.45 2.31 95.72
C THR A 716 -101.63 1.03 95.66
N LEU A 717 -100.93 0.82 94.54
CA LEU A 717 -99.93 -0.21 94.34
C LEU A 717 -98.54 0.38 94.61
N THR A 718 -97.82 -0.18 95.57
CA THR A 718 -96.48 0.23 95.97
C THR A 718 -95.47 -0.84 95.55
N VAL A 719 -94.56 -0.48 94.66
CA VAL A 719 -93.42 -1.33 94.25
C VAL A 719 -92.18 -0.85 94.99
N THR A 720 -91.55 -1.75 95.73
CA THR A 720 -90.27 -1.51 96.38
C THR A 720 -89.22 -2.46 95.83
N GLY A 721 -87.96 -2.05 95.84
CA GLY A 721 -86.83 -2.88 95.41
C GLY A 721 -85.52 -2.19 95.75
N VAL A 722 -84.40 -2.88 95.54
CA VAL A 722 -83.06 -2.36 95.80
C VAL A 722 -82.28 -2.32 94.49
N LEU A 723 -81.67 -1.17 94.18
CA LEU A 723 -80.73 -1.06 93.07
C LEU A 723 -79.31 -1.18 93.58
N ASN A 724 -78.57 -2.16 93.09
CA ASN A 724 -77.17 -2.36 93.43
C ASN A 724 -76.31 -2.12 92.19
N ASN A 725 -75.28 -1.27 92.32
CA ASN A 725 -74.37 -0.99 91.21
C ASN A 725 -73.10 -1.83 91.34
N LEU A 726 -73.00 -2.91 90.58
CA LEU A 726 -71.82 -3.79 90.55
C LEU A 726 -70.68 -3.26 89.68
N GLY A 727 -70.79 -2.03 89.19
CA GLY A 727 -69.76 -1.35 88.38
C GLY A 727 -68.64 -0.70 89.21
N THR A 728 -67.79 0.07 88.54
CA THR A 728 -66.69 0.85 89.13
C THR A 728 -66.99 2.35 89.25
N ALA A 729 -68.13 2.82 88.72
CA ALA A 729 -68.53 4.22 88.75
C ALA A 729 -69.96 4.43 89.24
N THR A 730 -70.21 5.61 89.81
CA THR A 730 -71.54 6.01 90.28
C THR A 730 -72.49 6.22 89.11
N ALA A 731 -73.65 5.59 89.16
CA ALA A 731 -74.76 5.91 88.26
C ALA A 731 -75.43 7.21 88.73
N ASN A 732 -75.51 8.22 87.87
CA ASN A 732 -76.05 9.53 88.21
C ASN A 732 -77.48 9.71 87.70
N PHE A 733 -78.28 10.56 88.36
CA PHE A 733 -79.67 10.86 88.01
C PHE A 733 -80.55 9.62 87.77
N VAL A 734 -80.32 8.58 88.56
CA VAL A 734 -81.07 7.33 88.48
C VAL A 734 -82.54 7.62 88.75
N THR A 735 -83.37 7.30 87.76
CA THR A 735 -84.82 7.45 87.83
C THR A 735 -85.45 6.11 87.51
N VAL A 736 -86.31 5.64 88.41
CA VAL A 736 -87.04 4.38 88.26
C VAL A 736 -88.47 4.71 87.83
N TYR A 737 -88.88 4.21 86.68
CA TYR A 737 -90.23 4.32 86.16
C TYR A 737 -90.94 2.99 86.40
N VAL A 738 -91.98 2.99 87.23
CA VAL A 738 -92.85 1.84 87.42
C VAL A 738 -94.13 2.10 86.64
N ASN A 739 -94.41 1.29 85.61
CA ASN A 739 -95.57 1.46 84.72
C ASN A 739 -95.82 2.93 84.29
N GLY A 740 -94.74 3.67 84.01
CA GLY A 740 -94.79 5.07 83.58
C GLY A 740 -94.77 6.12 84.70
N ASN A 741 -94.92 5.74 85.98
CA ASN A 741 -94.75 6.68 87.10
C ASN A 741 -93.29 6.73 87.54
N SER A 742 -92.72 7.94 87.62
CA SER A 742 -91.30 8.15 87.88
C SER A 742 -91.00 8.38 89.37
N THR A 743 -90.02 7.67 89.89
CA THR A 743 -89.37 7.93 91.18
C THR A 743 -87.91 8.28 90.94
N TYR A 744 -87.49 9.50 91.32
CA TYR A 744 -86.10 9.93 91.24
C TYR A 744 -85.32 9.45 92.46
N ILE A 745 -84.23 8.70 92.24
CA ILE A 745 -83.38 8.11 93.28
C ILE A 745 -82.16 8.98 93.56
N GLY A 746 -81.67 9.71 92.54
CA GLY A 746 -80.43 10.48 92.64
C GLY A 746 -79.25 9.69 92.13
N SER A 747 -78.19 9.56 92.93
CA SER A 747 -76.99 8.82 92.53
C SER A 747 -76.93 7.46 93.24
N VAL A 748 -76.54 6.42 92.51
CA VAL A 748 -76.32 5.06 93.03
C VAL A 748 -74.82 4.72 92.93
N PRO A 749 -74.05 4.88 94.03
CA PRO A 749 -72.62 4.57 94.06
C PRO A 749 -72.34 3.06 93.86
N PRO A 750 -71.12 2.68 93.42
CA PRO A 750 -70.69 1.29 93.36
C PRO A 750 -70.88 0.54 94.68
N ASN A 751 -71.35 -0.71 94.59
CA ASN A 751 -71.61 -1.63 95.70
C ASN A 751 -72.50 -1.03 96.82
N SER A 752 -73.39 -0.10 96.45
CA SER A 752 -74.31 0.55 97.38
C SER A 752 -75.75 0.10 97.09
N PRO A 753 -76.32 -0.84 97.88
CA PRO A 753 -77.71 -1.24 97.75
C PRO A 753 -78.63 -0.06 98.07
N THR A 754 -79.26 0.51 97.05
CA THR A 754 -80.07 1.72 97.15
C THR A 754 -81.56 1.38 97.01
N PRO A 755 -82.34 1.41 98.10
CA PRO A 755 -83.76 1.07 98.05
C PRO A 755 -84.57 2.16 97.32
N PHE A 756 -85.58 1.74 96.57
CA PHE A 756 -86.61 2.63 96.02
C PHE A 756 -88.00 2.17 96.43
N SER A 757 -88.95 3.11 96.42
CA SER A 757 -90.37 2.85 96.56
C SER A 757 -91.13 3.75 95.58
N SER A 758 -91.99 3.16 94.77
CA SER A 758 -92.85 3.88 93.84
C SER A 758 -94.29 3.47 94.05
N THR A 759 -95.17 4.46 94.27
CA THR A 759 -96.60 4.25 94.47
C THR A 759 -97.37 4.70 93.23
N ILE A 760 -98.32 3.88 92.80
CA ILE A 760 -99.19 4.17 91.66
C ILE A 760 -100.63 3.98 92.12
N PHE A 761 -101.48 4.97 91.85
CA PHE A 761 -102.91 4.81 92.07
C PHE A 761 -103.49 3.97 90.94
N ILE A 762 -104.07 2.82 91.27
CA ILE A 762 -104.72 1.95 90.30
C ILE A 762 -106.22 1.98 90.58
N PRO A 763 -107.04 2.60 89.71
CA PRO A 763 -108.49 2.53 89.85
C PRO A 763 -108.93 1.07 89.76
N PHE A 764 -109.65 0.60 90.78
CA PHE A 764 -110.10 -0.79 90.91
C PHE A 764 -111.02 -1.17 89.74
N SER A 765 -110.51 -1.91 88.76
CA SER A 765 -111.33 -2.60 87.78
C SER A 765 -110.86 -4.06 87.67
N HIS A 766 -111.69 -4.96 88.21
CA HIS A 766 -111.60 -6.42 88.12
C HIS A 766 -110.47 -7.07 88.96
N ALA A 767 -110.84 -7.49 90.18
CA ALA A 767 -110.07 -8.46 90.95
C ALA A 767 -109.97 -9.78 90.18
N ASN A 768 -108.75 -10.33 90.08
CA ASN A 768 -108.35 -11.67 89.59
C ASN A 768 -107.61 -11.79 88.24
N SER A 769 -106.87 -10.77 87.77
CA SER A 769 -105.87 -10.95 86.70
C SER A 769 -104.46 -10.61 87.20
N SER A 770 -103.48 -11.49 86.93
CA SER A 770 -102.05 -11.19 87.13
C SER A 770 -101.67 -9.94 86.32
N GLN A 771 -101.12 -8.93 86.99
CA GLN A 771 -100.67 -7.69 86.38
C GLN A 771 -99.17 -7.74 86.15
N GLU A 772 -98.75 -7.33 84.94
CA GLU A 772 -97.35 -7.07 84.63
C GLU A 772 -96.98 -5.64 85.04
N ILE A 773 -95.90 -5.55 85.80
CA ILE A 773 -95.32 -4.30 86.28
C ILE A 773 -93.97 -4.17 85.59
N ARG A 774 -93.89 -3.21 84.67
CA ARG A 774 -92.66 -2.83 84.00
C ARG A 774 -91.92 -1.80 84.85
N ILE A 775 -90.64 -2.05 85.07
CA ILE A 775 -89.71 -1.16 85.77
C ILE A 775 -88.63 -0.75 84.78
N ASP A 776 -88.66 0.50 84.33
CA ASP A 776 -87.59 1.08 83.52
C ASP A 776 -86.69 1.94 84.40
N ILE A 777 -85.39 1.71 84.38
CA ILE A 777 -84.38 2.48 85.11
C ILE A 777 -83.60 3.29 84.09
N THR A 778 -83.60 4.60 84.22
CA THR A 778 -82.73 5.47 83.43
C THR A 778 -81.65 6.04 84.32
N TYR A 779 -80.40 6.05 83.86
CA TYR A 779 -79.28 6.65 84.57
C TYR A 779 -78.33 7.35 83.60
N TYR A 780 -77.45 8.18 84.13
CA TYR A 780 -76.39 8.84 83.39
C TYR A 780 -75.05 8.32 83.87
N ASP A 781 -74.12 8.11 82.95
CA ASP A 781 -72.76 7.71 83.28
C ASP A 781 -71.86 8.88 83.74
N SER A 782 -70.56 8.63 83.93
CA SER A 782 -69.58 9.64 84.34
C SER A 782 -69.33 10.72 83.29
N VAL A 783 -69.82 10.55 82.06
CA VAL A 783 -69.77 11.54 80.98
C VAL A 783 -71.16 12.09 80.62
N TYR A 784 -72.16 11.85 81.47
CA TYR A 784 -73.54 12.29 81.29
C TYR A 784 -74.21 11.76 80.01
N GLN A 785 -73.86 10.55 79.55
CA GLN A 785 -74.68 9.86 78.56
C GLN A 785 -75.82 9.09 79.25
N PRO A 786 -77.07 9.21 78.74
CA PRO A 786 -78.22 8.50 79.31
C PRO A 786 -78.23 7.03 78.86
N HIS A 787 -78.46 6.14 79.82
CA HIS A 787 -78.61 4.70 79.65
C HIS A 787 -79.94 4.25 80.23
N ASN A 788 -80.50 3.14 79.70
CA ASN A 788 -81.76 2.57 80.16
C ASN A 788 -81.67 1.05 80.40
N ILE A 789 -82.34 0.57 81.45
CA ILE A 789 -82.44 -0.85 81.80
C ILE A 789 -83.92 -1.14 82.11
N SER A 790 -84.47 -2.24 81.61
CA SER A 790 -85.88 -2.59 81.84
C SER A 790 -86.01 -3.95 82.53
N TYR A 791 -86.88 -4.03 83.53
CA TYR A 791 -87.30 -5.25 84.22
C TYR A 791 -88.82 -5.40 84.16
N THR A 792 -89.31 -6.64 84.28
CA THR A 792 -90.74 -6.94 84.35
C THR A 792 -91.03 -7.86 85.54
N LEU A 793 -92.04 -7.51 86.34
CA LEU A 793 -92.52 -8.28 87.49
C LEU A 793 -93.98 -8.66 87.32
N HIS A 794 -94.39 -9.80 87.88
CA HIS A 794 -95.78 -10.28 87.86
C HIS A 794 -96.39 -10.20 89.27
N TYR A 795 -97.59 -9.62 89.42
CA TYR A 795 -98.26 -9.43 90.72
C TYR A 795 -99.77 -9.71 90.68
N VAL A 796 -100.36 -10.22 91.77
CA VAL A 796 -101.81 -10.53 91.92
C VAL A 796 -102.37 -9.92 93.23
N PRO A 797 -103.44 -9.08 93.21
CA PRO A 797 -103.97 -8.39 94.40
C PRO A 797 -105.07 -9.15 95.21
N THR A 798 -105.21 -8.85 96.52
CA THR A 798 -106.22 -9.39 97.47
C THR A 798 -107.01 -8.25 98.19
N VAL A 799 -108.35 -8.31 98.33
CA VAL A 799 -109.24 -7.17 98.70
C VAL A 799 -109.70 -7.15 100.18
N GLN A 800 -109.75 -5.96 100.83
CA GLN A 800 -110.65 -5.63 101.97
C GLN A 800 -111.31 -4.22 101.83
N HIS A 801 -112.60 -4.15 102.20
CA HIS A 801 -113.65 -3.09 102.27
C HIS A 801 -113.23 -1.72 102.94
N LEU A 802 -113.81 -0.50 102.77
CA LEU A 802 -115.19 0.02 102.54
C LEU A 802 -115.23 1.57 102.26
N ASN A 803 -116.35 1.98 101.62
CA ASN A 803 -117.21 3.19 101.72
C ASN A 803 -116.80 4.66 101.37
N PHE A 804 -117.70 5.27 100.58
CA PHE A 804 -117.75 6.63 100.02
C PHE A 804 -118.34 7.69 100.97
N THR A 805 -117.99 8.96 100.78
CA THR A 805 -118.93 10.11 100.81
C THR A 805 -118.43 11.30 99.97
N ASN A 806 -119.39 12.02 99.39
CA ASN A 806 -119.28 13.07 98.36
C ASN A 806 -118.71 14.41 98.85
N PHE A 807 -117.95 15.10 98.00
CA PHE A 807 -118.00 16.57 97.86
C PHE A 807 -117.82 17.00 96.40
N ARG A 808 -118.76 17.82 95.90
CA ARG A 808 -118.69 18.52 94.61
C ARG A 808 -118.02 19.88 94.82
N HIS A 809 -117.11 20.27 93.92
CA HIS A 809 -116.93 21.67 93.55
C HIS A 809 -116.52 21.81 92.08
N SER A 810 -116.90 22.95 91.53
CA SER A 810 -117.21 23.27 90.14
C SER A 810 -116.01 23.57 89.26
N PHE A 811 -116.11 23.07 88.02
CA PHE A 811 -115.27 23.39 86.86
C PHE A 811 -115.36 24.88 86.46
N HIS A 812 -114.22 25.51 86.23
CA HIS A 812 -114.06 26.63 85.30
C HIS A 812 -112.94 26.28 84.32
N ARG A 813 -113.30 26.06 83.06
CA ARG A 813 -112.38 25.84 81.93
C ARG A 813 -111.88 27.20 81.45
N ASN A 814 -110.56 27.36 81.39
CA ASN A 814 -109.92 28.21 80.39
C ASN A 814 -108.93 27.33 79.61
N VAL A 815 -109.24 27.15 78.33
CA VAL A 815 -108.46 26.38 77.35
C VAL A 815 -107.53 27.35 76.63
N LEU A 816 -106.23 27.08 76.62
CA LEU A 816 -105.31 27.65 75.64
C LEU A 816 -104.37 26.57 75.11
N LEU A 817 -104.50 26.34 73.81
CA LEU A 817 -103.80 25.39 72.94
C LEU A 817 -102.54 26.03 72.38
N ILE A 818 -101.33 25.58 72.75
CA ILE A 818 -100.10 25.78 71.95
C ILE A 818 -99.15 24.61 72.29
N PRO A 819 -99.03 23.56 71.44
CA PRO A 819 -97.91 23.53 70.47
C PRO A 819 -98.20 22.73 69.17
N THR A 820 -99.40 22.86 68.57
CA THR A 820 -99.68 22.27 67.24
C THR A 820 -99.15 23.10 66.06
N ILE A 821 -98.77 24.36 66.28
CA ILE A 821 -98.27 25.26 65.23
C ILE A 821 -96.81 24.97 64.84
N ILE A 822 -95.98 24.49 65.79
CA ILE A 822 -94.56 24.20 65.51
C ILE A 822 -94.40 22.97 64.61
N ILE A 823 -95.23 21.95 64.82
CA ILE A 823 -95.20 20.71 64.04
C ILE A 823 -95.67 20.94 62.59
N VAL A 824 -96.67 21.80 62.39
CA VAL A 824 -97.16 22.14 61.03
C VAL A 824 -96.14 22.98 60.26
N ILE A 825 -95.44 23.92 60.92
CA ILE A 825 -94.37 24.69 60.28
C ILE A 825 -93.20 23.78 59.86
N LEU A 826 -92.81 22.81 60.70
CA LEU A 826 -91.74 21.87 60.38
C LEU A 826 -92.08 21.00 59.16
N ILE A 827 -93.33 20.54 59.07
CA ILE A 827 -93.80 19.73 57.94
C ILE A 827 -93.84 20.54 56.64
N ILE A 828 -94.26 21.81 56.68
CA ILE A 828 -94.28 22.68 55.50
C ILE A 828 -92.86 22.96 54.99
N VAL A 829 -91.89 23.19 55.88
CA VAL A 829 -90.48 23.41 55.49
C VAL A 829 -89.88 22.17 54.82
N ILE A 830 -90.17 20.98 55.35
CA ILE A 830 -89.70 19.71 54.76
C ILE A 830 -90.32 19.49 53.37
N ILE A 831 -91.62 19.78 53.19
CA ILE A 831 -92.28 19.66 51.89
C ILE A 831 -91.70 20.66 50.88
N ILE A 832 -91.40 21.89 51.28
CA ILE A 832 -90.78 22.90 50.40
C ILE A 832 -89.35 22.47 49.99
N LEU A 833 -88.56 21.92 50.91
CA LEU A 833 -87.22 21.38 50.62
C LEU A 833 -87.26 20.20 49.65
N ILE A 834 -88.24 19.29 49.81
CA ILE A 834 -88.43 18.16 48.90
C ILE A 834 -88.88 18.64 47.51
N VAL A 835 -89.78 19.62 47.42
CA VAL A 835 -90.22 20.22 46.15
C VAL A 835 -89.07 20.98 45.47
N LEU A 836 -88.21 21.68 46.22
CA LEU A 836 -87.00 22.34 45.68
C LEU A 836 -85.93 21.35 45.21
N LEU A 837 -85.76 20.21 45.90
CA LEU A 837 -84.83 19.15 45.48
C LEU A 837 -85.32 18.40 44.24
N VAL A 838 -86.62 18.14 44.13
CA VAL A 838 -87.22 17.44 42.98
C VAL A 838 -87.34 18.35 41.75
N SER A 839 -87.57 19.66 41.93
CA SER A 839 -87.58 20.64 40.82
C SER A 839 -86.19 21.02 40.29
N ARG A 840 -85.10 20.72 41.01
CA ARG A 840 -83.71 20.99 40.59
C ARG A 840 -83.02 19.86 39.81
N ARG A 841 -83.65 18.70 39.61
CA ARG A 841 -83.04 17.60 38.81
C ARG A 841 -83.93 17.00 37.71
N PHE A 842 -85.20 17.41 37.61
CA PHE A 842 -85.98 17.31 36.36
C PHE A 842 -85.64 18.43 35.35
N ARG A 843 -84.64 19.25 35.65
CA ARG A 843 -83.83 19.99 34.67
C ARG A 843 -82.41 19.42 34.73
N ARG A 844 -82.15 18.41 33.89
CA ARG A 844 -80.79 17.93 33.58
C ARG A 844 -79.95 19.04 32.99
#